data_AF-A0A842SX86-F1
#
_entry.id   AF-A0A842SX86-F1
#
_cell.length_a   1.000
_cell.length_b   1.000
_cell.length_c   1.000
_cell.angle_alpha   90.00
_cell.angle_beta   90.00
_cell.angle_gamma   90.00
#
_symmetry.space_group_name_H-M   'P 1'
#
loop_
_entity.id
_entity.type
_entity.pdbx_description
1 polymer ?
#
loop_
_entity_poly.entity_id
_entity_poly.type
_entity_poly.pdbx_seq_one_letter_code
_entity_poly.pdbx_strand_id
1 'polypeptide(L)'
;MSPLSNMRIFGCTFLFLFLLAGVSMAVNVSSCENITSPGVYQLTADLSGAPNNVSGISGISWACIKIASSDVVLECGAHSITNDGTADAVGILVNGSGSVNYPNVTIRDCPSISLYEDGVYVYYTNETTVHNVTSHNNTAWGFHVYYTDYSNFTGNVAYNNSGGFYPSGDYLRVHNNTARNNTGNGFDVYTDGLAHCNVTENRALDNGGSGFWGFGDGGPLLLENNIARGNGGGGIVYERPSSLFVYNNTVEYNGYGIEMYMNPAGSSECKNNTARYNSNDGFLFAEGGADYDVRNNLAHDNNGSGFYLGDAAVNYFINNTAYNNQLHGFEHTGDGSGVSPWGNNTAYGNGLGGLYLSNWYTTELIEGDHYYNNGYDILLNASDSGFTCNLSRVVVDNPSGGYQKYTTLSINDSLSLNELYFINWTANETAYPATSFNDKLVNISVLGGTPSIDSIVWHWTDAEVLITDDESSATLWKYNNTGWSLLGGSLDTAANTLSLSSLNPASHYGVFMNSTNATYINLYGANVTNISRHARYQGGSAGNADTEGGNVSGVNISSSTLTEKWAAFYGNVTGNIVLTDVVGTNILYSWLWEPADGGVVCLSTNSSLATEYVAGASGSDIDNAWGFTATASDSGANTFNGTDCDLPVGSATVNDSAYADTGAAGGFRTCAVKATSSPAKDQMIFCSEIAPSGTSWNGLTVNFELMVPTPEAVGSTETYYFYANLN
;
A
#
# COMPACT_ATOMS: atom_id res chain seq x y z
N MET A 1 14.69 58.82 7.89
CA MET A 1 13.97 59.65 8.89
C MET A 1 12.72 58.90 9.29
N SER A 2 12.62 58.53 10.56
CA SER A 2 11.43 57.98 11.25
C SER A 2 10.33 59.05 11.42
N PRO A 3 9.15 58.80 12.05
CA PRO A 3 8.47 57.54 12.43
C PRO A 3 6.92 57.50 12.19
N LEU A 4 6.38 56.31 12.50
CA LEU A 4 5.02 55.87 12.88
C LEU A 4 4.10 56.86 13.64
N SER A 5 2.78 56.71 13.41
CA SER A 5 1.74 56.82 14.46
C SER A 5 0.40 56.19 14.06
N ASN A 6 -0.33 55.70 15.09
CA ASN A 6 -1.76 55.36 15.17
C ASN A 6 -2.16 53.87 15.15
N MET A 7 -1.96 53.22 16.29
CA MET A 7 -2.73 52.06 16.75
C MET A 7 -3.85 52.56 17.69
N ARG A 8 -5.12 52.31 17.35
CA ARG A 8 -6.29 52.62 18.18
C ARG A 8 -6.63 51.42 19.06
N ILE A 9 -6.65 51.64 20.37
CA ILE A 9 -7.13 50.70 21.40
C ILE A 9 -8.65 50.83 21.48
N PHE A 10 -9.38 49.75 21.19
CA PHE A 10 -10.77 49.58 21.63
C PHE A 10 -10.76 48.78 22.92
N GLY A 11 -11.19 49.40 24.02
CA GLY A 11 -11.39 48.73 25.30
C GLY A 11 -12.60 47.81 25.25
N CYS A 12 -12.36 46.50 25.33
CA CYS A 12 -13.37 45.53 25.76
C CYS A 12 -13.34 45.46 27.29
N THR A 13 -14.39 45.97 27.92
CA THR A 13 -14.67 45.77 29.34
C THR A 13 -15.01 44.30 29.57
N PHE A 14 -14.03 43.51 29.98
CA PHE A 14 -14.24 42.16 30.51
C PHE A 14 -14.98 42.27 31.85
N LEU A 15 -16.30 42.09 31.84
CA LEU A 15 -17.07 41.80 33.05
C LEU A 15 -16.77 40.35 33.43
N PHE A 16 -15.73 40.14 34.22
CA PHE A 16 -15.45 38.87 34.90
C PHE A 16 -16.57 38.63 35.92
N LEU A 17 -17.64 37.98 35.49
CA LEU A 17 -18.58 37.35 36.41
C LEU A 17 -17.87 36.11 36.96
N PHE A 18 -17.19 36.26 38.10
CA PHE A 18 -16.77 35.13 38.91
C PHE A 18 -18.05 34.37 39.32
N LEU A 19 -18.41 33.32 38.59
CA LEU A 19 -19.16 32.22 39.18
C LEU A 19 -18.24 31.65 40.26
N LEU A 20 -18.45 32.06 41.51
CA LEU A 20 -17.99 31.27 42.63
C LEU A 20 -18.73 29.93 42.54
N ALA A 21 -18.10 28.94 41.91
CA ALA A 21 -18.37 27.55 42.23
C ALA A 21 -18.07 27.44 43.72
N GLY A 22 -19.13 27.49 44.55
CA GLY A 22 -19.01 27.16 45.95
C GLY A 22 -18.35 25.80 46.02
N VAL A 23 -17.19 25.72 46.68
CA VAL A 23 -16.56 24.44 46.99
C VAL A 23 -17.53 23.75 47.96
N SER A 24 -18.49 23.02 47.40
CA SER A 24 -19.35 22.12 48.15
C SER A 24 -18.41 21.14 48.83
N MET A 25 -18.38 21.16 50.16
CA MET A 25 -17.66 20.14 50.90
C MET A 25 -18.27 18.79 50.55
N ALA A 26 -17.43 17.83 50.18
CA ALA A 26 -17.87 16.48 49.90
C ALA A 26 -18.62 15.90 51.11
N VAL A 27 -19.77 15.28 50.85
CA VAL A 27 -20.54 14.55 51.85
C VAL A 27 -19.87 13.20 52.07
N ASN A 28 -19.52 12.91 53.31
CA ASN A 28 -18.92 11.62 53.67
C ASN A 28 -19.98 10.52 53.64
N VAL A 29 -19.76 9.52 52.81
CA VAL A 29 -20.57 8.31 52.73
C VAL A 29 -19.82 7.18 53.44
N SER A 30 -20.43 6.61 54.48
CA SER A 30 -19.82 5.52 55.29
C SER A 30 -20.69 4.27 55.37
N SER A 31 -21.85 4.29 54.73
CA SER A 31 -22.79 3.18 54.56
C SER A 31 -23.50 3.33 53.21
N CYS A 32 -24.11 2.26 52.71
CA CYS A 32 -25.00 2.34 51.54
C CYS A 32 -26.05 3.45 51.73
N GLU A 33 -26.31 4.25 50.69
CA GLU A 33 -27.02 5.53 50.79
C GLU A 33 -27.90 5.82 49.56
N ASN A 34 -29.01 6.53 49.80
CA ASN A 34 -29.87 7.08 48.77
C ASN A 34 -29.60 8.57 48.60
N ILE A 35 -28.87 8.92 47.54
CA ILE A 35 -28.45 10.28 47.20
C ILE A 35 -29.60 10.99 46.46
N THR A 36 -30.27 11.91 47.16
CA THR A 36 -31.44 12.64 46.63
C THR A 36 -31.20 14.13 46.40
N SER A 37 -29.97 14.62 46.63
CA SER A 37 -29.58 16.02 46.42
C SER A 37 -28.30 16.16 45.60
N PRO A 38 -28.16 17.22 44.79
CA PRO A 38 -26.90 17.56 44.12
C PRO A 38 -25.72 17.68 45.09
N GLY A 39 -24.52 17.40 44.61
CA GLY A 39 -23.30 17.57 45.40
C GLY A 39 -22.21 16.54 45.12
N VAL A 40 -21.09 16.69 45.83
CA VAL A 40 -19.99 15.73 45.81
C VAL A 40 -20.13 14.78 47.00
N TYR A 41 -20.03 13.48 46.76
CA TYR A 41 -20.16 12.42 47.74
C TYR A 41 -18.90 11.56 47.69
N GLN A 42 -18.24 11.38 48.83
CA GLN A 42 -17.00 10.63 48.92
C GLN A 42 -17.16 9.46 49.88
N LEU A 43 -16.83 8.25 49.42
CA LEU A 43 -16.75 7.10 50.31
C LEU A 43 -15.61 7.29 51.32
N THR A 44 -15.90 6.94 52.57
CA THR A 44 -14.95 7.00 53.70
C THR A 44 -14.74 5.65 54.37
N ALA A 45 -15.45 4.63 53.90
CA ALA A 45 -15.36 3.25 54.34
C ALA A 45 -15.79 2.33 53.20
N ASP A 46 -15.39 1.06 53.26
CA ASP A 46 -15.96 0.01 52.43
C ASP A 46 -17.45 -0.15 52.74
N LEU A 47 -18.26 -0.31 51.70
CA LEU A 47 -19.71 -0.48 51.83
C LEU A 47 -20.10 -1.94 51.61
N SER A 48 -21.09 -2.39 52.37
CA SER A 48 -21.66 -3.74 52.22
C SER A 48 -23.18 -3.74 52.26
N GLY A 49 -23.78 -4.53 51.36
CA GLY A 49 -25.22 -4.77 51.26
C GLY A 49 -25.94 -3.94 50.20
N ALA A 50 -27.28 -3.95 50.24
CA ALA A 50 -28.14 -3.19 49.33
C ALA A 50 -29.47 -2.76 49.99
N PRO A 51 -29.44 -1.85 50.99
CA PRO A 51 -30.63 -1.51 51.78
C PRO A 51 -31.63 -0.59 51.05
N ASN A 52 -31.24 0.01 49.91
CA ASN A 52 -32.07 1.02 49.25
C ASN A 52 -33.04 0.36 48.28
N ASN A 53 -34.34 0.51 48.54
CA ASN A 53 -35.38 -0.04 47.69
C ASN A 53 -35.39 0.63 46.30
N VAL A 54 -35.45 -0.21 45.27
CA VAL A 54 -35.59 0.17 43.86
C VAL A 54 -36.94 -0.38 43.38
N SER A 55 -37.72 0.49 42.75
CA SER A 55 -39.04 0.15 42.21
C SER A 55 -39.14 0.67 40.79
N GLY A 56 -39.69 -0.14 39.87
CA GLY A 56 -39.92 0.27 38.48
C GLY A 56 -38.81 -0.12 37.51
N ILE A 57 -37.82 -0.91 37.95
CA ILE A 57 -36.81 -1.53 37.09
C ILE A 57 -37.03 -3.04 37.18
N SER A 58 -37.25 -3.69 36.03
CA SER A 58 -37.45 -5.15 35.99
C SER A 58 -36.15 -5.86 36.39
N GLY A 59 -36.24 -6.90 37.22
CA GLY A 59 -35.08 -7.66 37.68
C GLY A 59 -34.33 -7.05 38.86
N ILE A 60 -34.46 -5.74 39.11
CA ILE A 60 -33.75 -5.05 40.20
C ILE A 60 -34.72 -4.56 41.29
N SER A 61 -34.48 -4.98 42.52
CA SER A 61 -35.27 -4.60 43.71
C SER A 61 -34.49 -3.73 44.70
N TRP A 62 -33.16 -3.76 44.66
CA TRP A 62 -32.32 -3.17 45.70
C TRP A 62 -31.05 -2.52 45.15
N ALA A 63 -30.48 -1.55 45.88
CA ALA A 63 -29.19 -0.96 45.56
C ALA A 63 -28.37 -0.60 46.82
N CYS A 64 -27.04 -0.64 46.73
CA CYS A 64 -26.19 -0.04 47.77
C CYS A 64 -26.15 1.47 47.66
N ILE A 65 -25.73 2.02 46.52
CA ILE A 65 -25.81 3.45 46.25
C ILE A 65 -26.92 3.69 45.23
N LYS A 66 -27.94 4.45 45.63
CA LYS A 66 -29.03 4.87 44.74
C LYS A 66 -28.91 6.38 44.51
N ILE A 67 -28.68 6.80 43.27
CA ILE A 67 -28.62 8.21 42.89
C ILE A 67 -29.94 8.58 42.23
N ALA A 68 -30.69 9.47 42.88
CA ALA A 68 -31.96 10.02 42.42
C ALA A 68 -31.91 11.56 42.42
N SER A 69 -30.81 12.10 41.92
CA SER A 69 -30.55 13.54 41.80
C SER A 69 -29.61 13.84 40.64
N SER A 70 -29.77 15.00 40.02
CA SER A 70 -28.83 15.56 39.03
C SER A 70 -27.62 16.19 39.72
N ASP A 71 -26.58 16.51 38.95
CA ASP A 71 -25.39 17.24 39.42
C ASP A 71 -24.71 16.56 40.62
N VAL A 72 -24.54 15.24 40.51
CA VAL A 72 -23.93 14.40 41.56
C VAL A 72 -22.55 13.94 41.10
N VAL A 73 -21.56 14.07 41.98
CA VAL A 73 -20.26 13.42 41.82
C VAL A 73 -20.10 12.40 42.95
N LEU A 74 -19.99 11.12 42.60
CA LEU A 74 -19.67 10.04 43.53
C LEU A 74 -18.22 9.59 43.33
N GLU A 75 -17.43 9.68 44.40
CA GLU A 75 -16.03 9.27 44.46
C GLU A 75 -15.83 8.15 45.48
N CYS A 76 -15.37 6.99 45.04
CA CYS A 76 -15.11 5.88 45.95
C CYS A 76 -13.71 5.89 46.56
N GLY A 77 -12.74 6.55 45.91
CA GLY A 77 -11.35 6.59 46.36
C GLY A 77 -10.73 5.19 46.43
N ALA A 78 -10.37 4.73 47.62
CA ALA A 78 -9.79 3.41 47.83
C ALA A 78 -10.82 2.36 48.30
N HIS A 79 -12.09 2.73 48.39
CA HIS A 79 -13.12 1.92 49.04
C HIS A 79 -13.90 1.04 48.06
N SER A 80 -14.29 -0.13 48.54
CA SER A 80 -15.08 -1.14 47.82
C SER A 80 -16.57 -1.04 48.13
N ILE A 81 -17.40 -1.55 47.23
CA ILE A 81 -18.84 -1.74 47.40
C ILE A 81 -19.15 -3.21 47.11
N THR A 82 -19.61 -3.96 48.11
CA THR A 82 -19.79 -5.42 47.99
C THR A 82 -21.15 -5.88 48.47
N ASN A 83 -21.85 -6.68 47.67
CA ASN A 83 -23.13 -7.23 48.08
C ASN A 83 -23.00 -8.17 49.30
N ASP A 84 -24.05 -8.24 50.12
CA ASP A 84 -24.12 -9.09 51.32
C ASP A 84 -24.98 -10.36 51.11
N GLY A 85 -25.32 -10.65 49.85
CA GLY A 85 -26.24 -11.72 49.47
C GLY A 85 -27.68 -11.26 49.26
N THR A 86 -27.94 -9.95 49.29
CA THR A 86 -29.22 -9.39 48.87
C THR A 86 -29.46 -9.74 47.39
N ALA A 87 -30.58 -10.43 47.11
CA ALA A 87 -30.98 -10.78 45.75
C ALA A 87 -31.46 -9.55 44.97
N ASP A 88 -31.38 -9.61 43.64
CA ASP A 88 -31.90 -8.57 42.74
C ASP A 88 -31.33 -7.18 43.04
N ALA A 89 -30.02 -7.12 43.28
CA ALA A 89 -29.34 -5.96 43.87
C ALA A 89 -28.29 -5.36 42.93
N VAL A 90 -28.12 -4.04 43.00
CA VAL A 90 -27.11 -3.28 42.24
C VAL A 90 -26.12 -2.59 43.17
N GLY A 91 -24.85 -2.52 42.78
CA GLY A 91 -23.82 -1.78 43.52
C GLY A 91 -24.10 -0.27 43.51
N ILE A 92 -24.06 0.33 42.33
CA ILE A 92 -24.38 1.76 42.12
C ILE A 92 -25.46 1.89 41.04
N LEU A 93 -26.58 2.52 41.37
CA LEU A 93 -27.69 2.76 40.46
C LEU A 93 -27.95 4.26 40.27
N VAL A 94 -27.91 4.75 39.03
CA VAL A 94 -28.53 6.03 38.65
C VAL A 94 -29.97 5.76 38.25
N ASN A 95 -30.92 6.15 39.11
CA ASN A 95 -32.28 5.63 39.11
C ASN A 95 -33.28 6.52 38.37
N GLY A 96 -33.06 6.79 37.08
CA GLY A 96 -34.02 7.51 36.24
C GLY A 96 -35.29 6.71 35.92
N SER A 97 -36.12 7.24 35.03
CA SER A 97 -37.25 6.54 34.40
C SER A 97 -37.66 7.25 33.09
N GLY A 98 -38.55 6.63 32.30
CA GLY A 98 -39.09 7.29 31.09
C GLY A 98 -39.79 8.64 31.32
N SER A 99 -40.07 9.02 32.58
CA SER A 99 -40.62 10.33 32.94
C SER A 99 -39.71 11.19 33.84
N VAL A 100 -38.58 10.64 34.31
CA VAL A 100 -37.68 11.32 35.25
C VAL A 100 -36.25 11.12 34.79
N ASN A 101 -35.54 12.22 34.54
CA ASN A 101 -34.16 12.20 34.09
C ASN A 101 -33.26 12.88 35.15
N TYR A 102 -32.06 12.33 35.39
CA TYR A 102 -31.08 12.83 36.35
C TYR A 102 -29.73 13.18 35.68
N PRO A 103 -29.66 14.27 34.89
CA PRO A 103 -28.44 14.67 34.17
C PRO A 103 -27.23 14.89 35.05
N ASN A 104 -26.06 14.88 34.42
CA ASN A 104 -24.79 15.35 34.98
C ASN A 104 -24.38 14.59 36.26
N VAL A 105 -24.42 13.26 36.17
CA VAL A 105 -23.94 12.36 37.22
C VAL A 105 -22.54 11.88 36.86
N THR A 106 -21.59 12.01 37.78
CA THR A 106 -20.24 11.46 37.65
C THR A 106 -20.02 10.36 38.69
N ILE A 107 -19.61 9.18 38.25
CA ILE A 107 -19.17 8.06 39.11
C ILE A 107 -17.70 7.83 38.80
N ARG A 108 -16.82 7.90 39.81
CA ARG A 108 -15.38 7.77 39.59
C ARG A 108 -14.59 7.13 40.70
N ASP A 109 -13.43 6.60 40.29
CA ASP A 109 -12.39 6.08 41.19
C ASP A 109 -12.95 5.02 42.14
N CYS A 110 -13.73 4.08 41.60
CA CYS A 110 -14.35 2.97 42.33
C CYS A 110 -13.60 1.67 42.04
N PRO A 111 -12.62 1.29 42.88
CA PRO A 111 -11.67 0.22 42.56
C PRO A 111 -12.27 -1.19 42.64
N SER A 112 -13.44 -1.35 43.27
CA SER A 112 -14.09 -2.66 43.38
C SER A 112 -15.58 -2.51 43.69
N ILE A 113 -16.42 -2.97 42.75
CA ILE A 113 -17.86 -3.15 42.93
C ILE A 113 -18.17 -4.61 42.58
N SER A 114 -18.71 -5.40 43.53
CA SER A 114 -18.80 -6.85 43.33
C SER A 114 -19.94 -7.59 44.02
N LEU A 115 -20.23 -8.79 43.51
CA LEU A 115 -21.24 -9.73 44.01
C LEU A 115 -22.70 -9.28 43.87
N TYR A 116 -22.95 -8.25 43.06
CA TYR A 116 -24.28 -7.78 42.72
C TYR A 116 -24.84 -8.52 41.50
N GLU A 117 -26.10 -8.25 41.16
CA GLU A 117 -26.62 -8.62 39.84
C GLU A 117 -25.92 -7.77 38.77
N ASP A 118 -26.07 -6.45 38.88
CA ASP A 118 -25.31 -5.48 38.10
C ASP A 118 -24.38 -4.69 39.03
N GLY A 119 -23.12 -4.50 38.64
CA GLY A 119 -22.21 -3.68 39.45
C GLY A 119 -22.57 -2.20 39.40
N VAL A 120 -22.62 -1.64 38.19
CA VAL A 120 -23.07 -0.26 37.93
C VAL A 120 -24.23 -0.29 36.95
N TYR A 121 -25.36 0.29 37.33
CA TYR A 121 -26.53 0.45 36.46
C TYR A 121 -26.84 1.94 36.26
N VAL A 122 -26.68 2.42 35.04
CA VAL A 122 -27.09 3.76 34.61
C VAL A 122 -28.38 3.64 33.81
N TYR A 123 -29.50 4.11 34.37
CA TYR A 123 -30.84 3.86 33.83
C TYR A 123 -31.61 5.16 33.56
N TYR A 124 -32.07 5.37 32.31
CA TYR A 124 -32.86 6.52 31.87
C TYR A 124 -32.28 7.87 32.31
N THR A 125 -31.07 8.18 31.87
CA THR A 125 -30.40 9.45 32.21
C THR A 125 -29.63 10.03 31.02
N ASN A 126 -29.06 11.22 31.17
CA ASN A 126 -28.14 11.79 30.18
C ASN A 126 -26.93 12.46 30.84
N GLU A 127 -25.93 12.82 30.03
CA GLU A 127 -24.76 13.58 30.47
C GLU A 127 -24.02 12.92 31.64
N THR A 128 -24.02 11.58 31.70
CA THR A 128 -23.40 10.82 32.77
C THR A 128 -21.95 10.49 32.41
N THR A 129 -21.05 10.58 33.38
CA THR A 129 -19.64 10.18 33.23
C THR A 129 -19.30 9.07 34.20
N VAL A 130 -18.89 7.92 33.69
CA VAL A 130 -18.35 6.82 34.51
C VAL A 130 -16.89 6.61 34.12
N HIS A 131 -15.97 6.83 35.04
CA HIS A 131 -14.54 6.67 34.73
C HIS A 131 -13.71 6.10 35.87
N ASN A 132 -12.73 5.27 35.51
CA ASN A 132 -11.85 4.59 36.46
C ASN A 132 -12.63 3.76 37.50
N VAL A 133 -13.66 3.05 37.04
CA VAL A 133 -14.49 2.15 37.86
C VAL A 133 -14.19 0.70 37.50
N THR A 134 -14.07 -0.16 38.50
CA THR A 134 -13.85 -1.60 38.35
C THR A 134 -15.03 -2.39 38.93
N SER A 135 -15.67 -3.19 38.07
CA SER A 135 -16.86 -3.99 38.39
C SER A 135 -16.61 -5.47 38.11
N HIS A 136 -16.82 -6.35 39.10
CA HIS A 136 -16.44 -7.75 38.94
C HIS A 136 -17.24 -8.76 39.77
N ASN A 137 -17.24 -10.02 39.34
CA ASN A 137 -17.96 -11.13 40.00
C ASN A 137 -19.45 -10.83 40.20
N ASN A 138 -20.08 -10.10 39.29
CA ASN A 138 -21.52 -9.84 39.30
C ASN A 138 -22.25 -10.90 38.45
N THR A 139 -23.49 -11.23 38.81
CA THR A 139 -24.22 -12.34 38.18
C THR A 139 -24.82 -11.98 36.83
N ALA A 140 -24.94 -10.69 36.49
CA ALA A 140 -25.32 -10.17 35.20
C ALA A 140 -24.19 -9.27 34.64
N TRP A 141 -24.34 -7.94 34.65
CA TRP A 141 -23.41 -7.04 33.97
C TRP A 141 -22.40 -6.37 34.91
N GLY A 142 -21.19 -6.15 34.40
CA GLY A 142 -20.26 -5.22 35.04
C GLY A 142 -20.81 -3.80 35.02
N PHE A 143 -21.21 -3.34 33.83
CA PHE A 143 -21.82 -2.04 33.56
C PHE A 143 -23.07 -2.22 32.70
N HIS A 144 -24.23 -1.93 33.26
CA HIS A 144 -25.50 -1.93 32.56
C HIS A 144 -25.89 -0.47 32.29
N VAL A 145 -25.97 -0.08 31.03
CA VAL A 145 -26.32 1.29 30.62
C VAL A 145 -27.54 1.20 29.73
N TYR A 146 -28.64 1.79 30.15
CA TYR A 146 -29.92 1.59 29.49
C TYR A 146 -30.68 2.89 29.30
N TYR A 147 -31.08 3.16 28.06
CA TYR A 147 -31.67 4.43 27.61
C TYR A 147 -30.91 5.65 28.16
N THR A 148 -29.60 5.68 27.95
CA THR A 148 -28.72 6.73 28.47
C THR A 148 -28.01 7.52 27.37
N ASP A 149 -28.23 8.83 27.30
CA ASP A 149 -27.75 9.65 26.19
C ASP A 149 -26.56 10.55 26.57
N TYR A 150 -25.76 10.97 25.58
CA TYR A 150 -24.67 11.95 25.74
C TYR A 150 -23.70 11.64 26.88
N SER A 151 -23.45 10.34 27.10
CA SER A 151 -22.73 9.86 28.28
C SER A 151 -21.38 9.24 27.92
N ASN A 152 -20.44 9.31 28.85
CA ASN A 152 -19.05 8.91 28.64
C ASN A 152 -18.63 7.82 29.64
N PHE A 153 -18.13 6.71 29.12
CA PHE A 153 -17.59 5.58 29.87
C PHE A 153 -16.11 5.45 29.50
N THR A 154 -15.21 5.82 30.41
CA THR A 154 -13.76 5.86 30.12
C THR A 154 -12.90 5.18 31.17
N GLY A 155 -11.96 4.31 30.75
CA GLY A 155 -10.98 3.73 31.67
C GLY A 155 -11.58 2.76 32.70
N ASN A 156 -12.74 2.19 32.40
CA ASN A 156 -13.43 1.26 33.31
C ASN A 156 -13.00 -0.19 33.03
N VAL A 157 -13.14 -1.05 34.03
CA VAL A 157 -12.77 -2.47 33.96
C VAL A 157 -13.93 -3.35 34.42
N ALA A 158 -14.38 -4.27 33.56
CA ALA A 158 -15.37 -5.28 33.88
C ALA A 158 -14.75 -6.68 33.77
N TYR A 159 -14.78 -7.49 34.84
CA TYR A 159 -14.28 -8.86 34.75
C TYR A 159 -15.00 -9.91 35.60
N ASN A 160 -14.98 -11.17 35.16
CA ASN A 160 -15.65 -12.29 35.83
C ASN A 160 -17.15 -12.04 36.08
N ASN A 161 -17.81 -11.26 35.22
CA ASN A 161 -19.26 -11.08 35.25
C ASN A 161 -19.92 -12.03 34.23
N SER A 162 -21.26 -12.03 34.17
CA SER A 162 -21.94 -12.68 33.04
C SER A 162 -21.67 -11.92 31.74
N GLY A 163 -21.76 -10.58 31.75
CA GLY A 163 -21.33 -9.73 30.64
C GLY A 163 -20.55 -8.50 31.12
N GLY A 164 -19.67 -7.96 30.28
CA GLY A 164 -18.82 -6.83 30.66
C GLY A 164 -19.58 -5.50 30.69
N PHE A 165 -19.95 -5.01 29.51
CA PHE A 165 -20.64 -3.74 29.30
C PHE A 165 -21.87 -3.95 28.41
N TYR A 166 -22.99 -3.36 28.79
CA TYR A 166 -24.20 -3.27 27.97
C TYR A 166 -24.50 -1.79 27.68
N PRO A 167 -23.82 -1.14 26.72
CA PRO A 167 -24.10 0.24 26.35
C PRO A 167 -25.38 0.37 25.50
N SER A 168 -26.41 0.99 26.07
CA SER A 168 -27.65 1.35 25.36
C SER A 168 -28.09 2.80 25.65
N GLY A 169 -28.04 3.64 24.62
CA GLY A 169 -28.55 5.01 24.46
C GLY A 169 -27.81 5.81 23.36
N ASP A 170 -28.22 7.04 23.06
CA ASP A 170 -27.71 7.85 21.93
C ASP A 170 -26.44 8.65 22.30
N TYR A 171 -25.56 8.91 21.32
CA TYR A 171 -24.32 9.68 21.54
C TYR A 171 -23.43 9.17 22.69
N LEU A 172 -23.38 7.85 22.90
CA LEU A 172 -22.49 7.26 23.89
C LEU A 172 -21.03 7.27 23.42
N ARG A 173 -20.12 7.63 24.32
CA ARG A 173 -18.68 7.42 24.16
C ARG A 173 -18.22 6.31 25.10
N VAL A 174 -17.96 5.14 24.55
CA VAL A 174 -17.37 4.01 25.28
C VAL A 174 -15.92 3.91 24.85
N HIS A 175 -15.01 4.44 25.68
CA HIS A 175 -13.63 4.69 25.29
C HIS A 175 -12.61 4.11 26.27
N ASN A 176 -11.59 3.39 25.78
CA ASN A 176 -10.48 2.90 26.61
C ASN A 176 -10.95 2.09 27.84
N ASN A 177 -11.97 1.25 27.67
CA ASN A 177 -12.44 0.33 28.71
C ASN A 177 -11.89 -1.08 28.48
N THR A 178 -11.85 -1.90 29.52
CA THR A 178 -11.44 -3.31 29.45
C THR A 178 -12.55 -4.22 29.95
N ALA A 179 -13.00 -5.15 29.13
CA ALA A 179 -13.91 -6.23 29.51
C ALA A 179 -13.16 -7.57 29.38
N ARG A 180 -13.01 -8.34 30.46
CA ARG A 180 -12.26 -9.59 30.41
C ARG A 180 -12.79 -10.73 31.26
N ASN A 181 -12.57 -11.97 30.84
CA ASN A 181 -12.98 -13.17 31.60
C ASN A 181 -14.47 -13.19 31.99
N ASN A 182 -15.34 -12.49 31.24
CA ASN A 182 -16.78 -12.59 31.47
C ASN A 182 -17.31 -13.88 30.83
N THR A 183 -18.36 -14.49 31.36
CA THR A 183 -18.85 -15.77 30.82
C THR A 183 -19.56 -15.61 29.47
N GLY A 184 -20.13 -14.44 29.20
CA GLY A 184 -20.74 -14.01 27.95
C GLY A 184 -19.86 -13.00 27.21
N ASN A 185 -20.47 -11.96 26.64
CA ASN A 185 -19.78 -10.96 25.80
C ASN A 185 -18.95 -9.97 26.62
N GLY A 186 -17.88 -9.44 26.01
CA GLY A 186 -17.12 -8.32 26.58
C GLY A 186 -17.94 -7.02 26.54
N PHE A 187 -18.38 -6.64 25.34
CA PHE A 187 -19.23 -5.48 25.10
C PHE A 187 -20.45 -5.91 24.28
N ASP A 188 -21.63 -5.61 24.77
CA ASP A 188 -22.93 -5.92 24.16
C ASP A 188 -23.60 -4.60 23.74
N VAL A 189 -23.26 -4.17 22.52
CA VAL A 189 -23.63 -2.86 21.97
C VAL A 189 -24.96 -2.98 21.24
N TYR A 190 -26.04 -2.75 21.96
CA TYR A 190 -27.40 -2.96 21.46
C TYR A 190 -27.94 -1.71 20.75
N THR A 191 -28.07 -1.73 19.41
CA THR A 191 -28.37 -0.59 18.55
C THR A 191 -29.82 -0.12 18.49
N ASP A 192 -30.81 -0.79 19.08
CA ASP A 192 -32.21 -0.32 18.97
C ASP A 192 -32.40 1.07 19.60
N GLY A 193 -32.43 2.09 18.74
CA GLY A 193 -32.51 3.50 19.15
C GLY A 193 -31.16 4.17 19.42
N LEU A 194 -30.02 3.47 19.28
CA LEU A 194 -28.71 4.12 19.27
C LEU A 194 -28.54 4.86 17.96
N ALA A 195 -28.12 6.11 18.01
CA ALA A 195 -27.46 6.75 16.90
C ALA A 195 -26.09 7.27 17.40
N HIS A 196 -25.16 7.53 16.49
CA HIS A 196 -23.95 8.32 16.77
C HIS A 196 -23.07 7.83 17.95
N CYS A 197 -23.05 6.53 18.25
CA CYS A 197 -22.26 5.97 19.32
C CYS A 197 -20.83 5.67 18.86
N ASN A 198 -19.86 5.94 19.73
CA ASN A 198 -18.44 5.73 19.47
C ASN A 198 -17.87 4.75 20.49
N VAL A 199 -17.52 3.55 20.03
CA VAL A 199 -16.86 2.51 20.80
C VAL A 199 -15.40 2.45 20.35
N THR A 200 -14.51 3.10 21.10
CA THR A 200 -13.12 3.31 20.67
C THR A 200 -12.07 2.90 21.69
N GLU A 201 -10.94 2.37 21.22
CA GLU A 201 -9.79 2.00 22.07
C GLU A 201 -10.11 1.00 23.20
N ASN A 202 -11.19 0.23 23.10
CA ASN A 202 -11.57 -0.73 24.11
C ASN A 202 -10.86 -2.08 23.92
N ARG A 203 -10.79 -2.85 25.00
CA ARG A 203 -10.15 -4.17 25.05
C ARG A 203 -11.13 -5.22 25.55
N ALA A 204 -11.52 -6.15 24.67
CA ALA A 204 -12.34 -7.31 25.02
C ALA A 204 -11.47 -8.57 25.01
N LEU A 205 -11.16 -9.11 26.19
CA LEU A 205 -10.13 -10.13 26.38
C LEU A 205 -10.68 -11.39 27.05
N ASP A 206 -10.47 -12.57 26.45
CA ASP A 206 -10.72 -13.87 27.09
C ASP A 206 -12.15 -14.02 27.63
N ASN A 207 -13.15 -13.44 26.95
CA ASN A 207 -14.56 -13.60 27.32
C ASN A 207 -15.13 -14.90 26.73
N GLY A 208 -16.10 -15.52 27.39
CA GLY A 208 -16.70 -16.78 26.95
C GLY A 208 -17.55 -16.64 25.68
N GLY A 209 -18.14 -15.46 25.47
CA GLY A 209 -18.86 -15.07 24.25
C GLY A 209 -17.96 -14.29 23.29
N SER A 210 -18.54 -13.31 22.58
CA SER A 210 -17.82 -12.44 21.65
C SER A 210 -17.09 -11.30 22.37
N GLY A 211 -16.07 -10.74 21.72
CA GLY A 211 -15.39 -9.56 22.23
C GLY A 211 -16.32 -8.35 22.25
N PHE A 212 -16.81 -8.00 21.06
CA PHE A 212 -17.86 -7.03 20.82
C PHE A 212 -18.99 -7.72 20.08
N TRP A 213 -20.19 -7.71 20.63
CA TRP A 213 -21.40 -8.16 19.96
C TRP A 213 -22.36 -7.00 19.86
N GLY A 214 -23.12 -6.92 18.78
CA GLY A 214 -24.22 -5.96 18.70
C GLY A 214 -25.31 -6.37 17.74
N PHE A 215 -26.48 -5.84 18.02
CA PHE A 215 -27.73 -6.16 17.36
C PHE A 215 -28.62 -4.92 17.30
N GLY A 216 -29.22 -4.65 16.14
CA GLY A 216 -30.34 -3.73 16.01
C GLY A 216 -30.23 -2.73 14.85
N ASP A 217 -31.38 -2.17 14.48
CA ASP A 217 -31.55 -1.36 13.27
C ASP A 217 -31.26 0.16 13.50
N GLY A 218 -30.52 0.52 14.56
CA GLY A 218 -30.20 1.91 14.94
C GLY A 218 -29.23 2.62 14.02
N GLY A 219 -29.03 3.92 14.24
CA GLY A 219 -28.16 4.83 13.49
C GLY A 219 -26.66 4.48 13.53
N PRO A 220 -25.79 5.37 13.03
CA PRO A 220 -24.39 5.01 12.77
C PRO A 220 -23.62 4.65 14.04
N LEU A 221 -22.98 3.47 14.03
CA LEU A 221 -22.05 3.03 15.07
C LEU A 221 -20.61 3.05 14.56
N LEU A 222 -19.70 3.64 15.34
CA LEU A 222 -18.27 3.58 15.10
C LEU A 222 -17.59 2.61 16.07
N LEU A 223 -16.95 1.57 15.52
CA LEU A 223 -16.01 0.68 16.20
C LEU A 223 -14.60 1.00 15.70
N GLU A 224 -13.81 1.72 16.49
CA GLU A 224 -12.47 2.15 16.06
C GLU A 224 -11.35 1.84 17.08
N ASN A 225 -10.21 1.37 16.60
CA ASN A 225 -9.01 1.10 17.42
C ASN A 225 -9.25 0.13 18.58
N ASN A 226 -10.23 -0.76 18.48
CA ASN A 226 -10.50 -1.74 19.53
C ASN A 226 -9.64 -3.00 19.36
N ILE A 227 -9.44 -3.70 20.48
CA ILE A 227 -8.74 -4.99 20.53
C ILE A 227 -9.72 -6.05 21.04
N ALA A 228 -9.99 -7.07 20.22
CA ALA A 228 -10.72 -8.26 20.63
C ALA A 228 -9.78 -9.47 20.58
N ARG A 229 -9.50 -10.08 21.73
CA ARG A 229 -8.55 -11.19 21.83
C ARG A 229 -9.01 -12.34 22.71
N GLY A 230 -8.84 -13.57 22.24
CA GLY A 230 -9.03 -14.77 23.07
C GLY A 230 -10.49 -15.06 23.42
N ASN A 231 -11.45 -14.42 22.75
CA ASN A 231 -12.87 -14.58 23.07
C ASN A 231 -13.40 -15.88 22.44
N GLY A 232 -14.34 -16.55 23.13
CA GLY A 232 -14.88 -17.85 22.71
C GLY A 232 -15.76 -17.78 21.46
N GLY A 233 -16.42 -16.65 21.22
CA GLY A 233 -17.17 -16.33 20.00
C GLY A 233 -16.36 -15.47 19.02
N GLY A 234 -17.03 -14.70 18.16
CA GLY A 234 -16.38 -13.75 17.27
C GLY A 234 -15.68 -12.61 18.02
N GLY A 235 -14.62 -12.05 17.44
CA GLY A 235 -13.98 -10.89 18.04
C GLY A 235 -14.86 -9.65 17.97
N ILE A 236 -15.41 -9.37 16.78
CA ILE A 236 -16.45 -8.37 16.55
C ILE A 236 -17.57 -9.06 15.77
N VAL A 237 -18.79 -9.03 16.28
CA VAL A 237 -19.99 -9.59 15.64
C VAL A 237 -21.05 -8.52 15.60
N TYR A 238 -21.65 -8.27 14.43
CA TYR A 238 -22.72 -7.30 14.31
C TYR A 238 -23.86 -7.79 13.42
N GLU A 239 -25.09 -7.69 13.92
CA GLU A 239 -26.31 -8.13 13.26
C GLU A 239 -27.23 -6.95 12.96
N ARG A 240 -27.63 -6.78 11.69
CA ARG A 240 -28.62 -5.79 11.20
C ARG A 240 -28.29 -4.29 11.45
N PRO A 241 -27.04 -3.81 11.36
CA PRO A 241 -26.76 -2.39 11.61
C PRO A 241 -27.35 -1.49 10.52
N SER A 242 -27.99 -0.34 10.81
CA SER A 242 -28.37 0.55 9.69
C SER A 242 -27.15 1.21 9.01
N SER A 243 -26.09 1.50 9.75
CA SER A 243 -24.78 1.95 9.23
C SER A 243 -23.70 1.60 10.25
N LEU A 244 -22.67 0.88 9.83
CA LEU A 244 -21.58 0.42 10.70
C LEU A 244 -20.23 0.84 10.13
N PHE A 245 -19.40 1.45 10.98
CA PHE A 245 -18.04 1.87 10.64
C PHE A 245 -17.05 1.12 11.51
N VAL A 246 -16.30 0.19 10.92
CA VAL A 246 -15.32 -0.67 11.63
C VAL A 246 -13.92 -0.33 11.14
N TYR A 247 -13.15 0.41 11.95
CA TYR A 247 -11.84 0.94 11.57
C TYR A 247 -10.70 0.55 12.50
N ASN A 248 -9.56 0.19 11.92
CA ASN A 248 -8.30 0.05 12.68
C ASN A 248 -8.38 -0.93 13.88
N ASN A 249 -9.30 -1.88 13.85
CA ASN A 249 -9.46 -2.84 14.94
C ASN A 249 -8.49 -4.01 14.77
N THR A 250 -8.00 -4.54 15.90
CA THR A 250 -7.18 -5.76 15.93
C THR A 250 -7.98 -6.88 16.56
N VAL A 251 -8.18 -7.94 15.80
CA VAL A 251 -8.98 -9.09 16.21
C VAL A 251 -8.16 -10.37 16.09
N GLU A 252 -7.85 -11.00 17.23
CA GLU A 252 -6.93 -12.14 17.25
C GLU A 252 -7.29 -13.26 18.22
N TYR A 253 -7.03 -14.51 17.85
CA TYR A 253 -7.27 -15.68 18.72
C TYR A 253 -8.72 -15.82 19.20
N ASN A 254 -9.71 -15.40 18.40
CA ASN A 254 -11.12 -15.56 18.71
C ASN A 254 -11.72 -16.75 17.93
N GLY A 255 -12.99 -17.04 18.15
CA GLY A 255 -13.79 -17.97 17.34
C GLY A 255 -13.70 -17.61 15.85
N TYR A 256 -14.25 -16.45 15.49
CA TYR A 256 -14.09 -15.76 14.20
C TYR A 256 -13.44 -14.40 14.43
N GLY A 257 -12.90 -13.79 13.37
CA GLY A 257 -12.41 -12.41 13.45
C GLY A 257 -13.56 -11.39 13.50
N ILE A 258 -13.87 -10.79 12.36
CA ILE A 258 -14.94 -9.79 12.21
C ILE A 258 -16.09 -10.41 11.42
N GLU A 259 -17.26 -10.52 12.04
CA GLU A 259 -18.47 -11.07 11.46
C GLU A 259 -19.53 -9.96 11.30
N MET A 260 -20.08 -9.83 10.10
CA MET A 260 -21.18 -8.91 9.80
C MET A 260 -22.31 -9.68 9.12
N TYR A 261 -23.48 -9.69 9.77
CA TYR A 261 -24.66 -10.43 9.35
C TYR A 261 -25.85 -9.50 9.09
N MET A 262 -26.66 -9.88 8.11
CA MET A 262 -27.99 -9.34 7.82
C MET A 262 -28.05 -7.85 7.46
N ASN A 263 -28.69 -7.60 6.32
CA ASN A 263 -28.80 -6.35 5.57
C ASN A 263 -28.73 -5.04 6.39
N PRO A 264 -27.67 -4.23 6.25
CA PRO A 264 -27.68 -2.86 6.68
C PRO A 264 -28.57 -2.02 5.77
N ALA A 265 -29.53 -1.29 6.35
CA ALA A 265 -30.38 -0.37 5.59
C ALA A 265 -29.62 0.86 5.01
N GLY A 266 -28.29 0.95 5.21
CA GLY A 266 -27.42 2.05 4.80
C GLY A 266 -25.97 1.61 4.57
N SER A 267 -25.11 2.56 4.18
CA SER A 267 -23.70 2.30 3.83
C SER A 267 -22.87 1.93 5.06
N SER A 268 -22.16 0.81 4.99
CA SER A 268 -21.25 0.36 6.05
C SER A 268 -19.81 0.25 5.52
N GLU A 269 -18.83 0.57 6.34
CA GLU A 269 -17.42 0.57 5.96
C GLU A 269 -16.60 -0.32 6.89
N CYS A 270 -15.74 -1.15 6.33
CA CYS A 270 -14.79 -1.97 7.07
C CYS A 270 -13.38 -1.68 6.54
N LYS A 271 -12.57 -0.91 7.27
CA LYS A 271 -11.29 -0.39 6.77
C LYS A 271 -10.13 -0.56 7.74
N ASN A 272 -8.96 -0.91 7.20
CA ASN A 272 -7.68 -0.98 7.94
C ASN A 272 -7.72 -1.91 9.17
N ASN A 273 -8.59 -2.91 9.20
CA ASN A 273 -8.67 -3.86 10.31
C ASN A 273 -7.67 -5.00 10.09
N THR A 274 -7.22 -5.61 11.19
CA THR A 274 -6.38 -6.81 11.17
C THR A 274 -7.10 -7.95 11.88
N ALA A 275 -7.33 -9.06 11.18
CA ALA A 275 -7.88 -10.30 11.73
C ALA A 275 -6.89 -11.46 11.58
N ARG A 276 -6.44 -12.06 12.69
CA ARG A 276 -5.40 -13.10 12.65
C ARG A 276 -5.51 -14.16 13.73
N TYR A 277 -5.01 -15.37 13.45
CA TYR A 277 -5.01 -16.49 14.41
C TYR A 277 -6.40 -16.85 14.95
N ASN A 278 -7.48 -16.48 14.24
CA ASN A 278 -8.82 -16.87 14.65
C ASN A 278 -9.07 -18.33 14.27
N SER A 279 -9.91 -19.01 15.07
CA SER A 279 -10.17 -20.44 14.91
C SER A 279 -11.05 -20.79 13.71
N ASN A 280 -11.60 -19.77 13.06
CA ASN A 280 -12.34 -19.82 11.82
C ASN A 280 -11.91 -18.65 10.90
N ASP A 281 -12.80 -18.03 10.14
CA ASP A 281 -12.47 -16.97 9.18
C ASP A 281 -11.96 -15.67 9.84
N GLY A 282 -11.10 -14.94 9.11
CA GLY A 282 -10.65 -13.61 9.52
C GLY A 282 -11.77 -12.58 9.41
N PHE A 283 -12.44 -12.53 8.26
CA PHE A 283 -13.59 -11.68 8.01
C PHE A 283 -14.71 -12.52 7.39
N LEU A 284 -15.92 -12.38 7.93
CA LEU A 284 -17.11 -13.07 7.47
C LEU A 284 -18.20 -12.05 7.17
N PHE A 285 -18.60 -11.98 5.90
CA PHE A 285 -19.71 -11.16 5.42
C PHE A 285 -20.79 -12.09 4.87
N ALA A 286 -21.83 -12.36 5.66
CA ALA A 286 -22.81 -13.40 5.36
C ALA A 286 -24.28 -12.95 5.47
N GLU A 287 -25.14 -13.61 4.70
CA GLU A 287 -26.61 -13.55 4.81
C GLU A 287 -27.23 -12.17 4.57
N GLY A 288 -27.12 -11.65 3.33
CA GLY A 288 -28.04 -10.66 2.77
C GLY A 288 -27.51 -9.24 2.53
N GLY A 289 -27.75 -8.72 1.32
CA GLY A 289 -28.20 -7.35 1.03
C GLY A 289 -27.24 -6.16 1.14
N ALA A 290 -26.08 -6.29 1.77
CA ALA A 290 -25.27 -5.13 2.13
C ALA A 290 -24.35 -4.57 1.03
N ASP A 291 -24.20 -3.25 1.01
CA ASP A 291 -23.13 -2.54 0.30
C ASP A 291 -21.97 -2.21 1.27
N TYR A 292 -21.08 -3.18 1.57
CA TYR A 292 -19.91 -2.91 2.42
C TYR A 292 -18.75 -2.31 1.61
N ASP A 293 -18.18 -1.20 2.08
CA ASP A 293 -16.89 -0.70 1.59
C ASP A 293 -15.73 -1.31 2.39
N VAL A 294 -15.17 -2.41 1.88
CA VAL A 294 -14.14 -3.23 2.52
C VAL A 294 -12.75 -2.92 1.94
N ARG A 295 -11.95 -2.11 2.65
CA ARG A 295 -10.65 -1.65 2.12
C ARG A 295 -9.47 -1.79 3.06
N ASN A 296 -8.31 -2.10 2.49
CA ASN A 296 -7.02 -2.11 3.20
C ASN A 296 -7.03 -2.99 4.46
N ASN A 297 -7.87 -4.02 4.49
CA ASN A 297 -7.91 -4.95 5.62
C ASN A 297 -6.86 -6.05 5.43
N LEU A 298 -6.39 -6.58 6.55
CA LEU A 298 -5.37 -7.61 6.61
C LEU A 298 -5.93 -8.84 7.32
N ALA A 299 -5.97 -9.98 6.63
CA ALA A 299 -6.42 -11.26 7.18
C ALA A 299 -5.32 -12.33 7.07
N HIS A 300 -4.80 -12.85 8.17
CA HIS A 300 -3.74 -13.85 8.07
C HIS A 300 -3.67 -14.88 9.19
N ASP A 301 -3.08 -16.03 8.89
CA ASP A 301 -2.88 -17.13 9.84
C ASP A 301 -4.19 -17.57 10.53
N ASN A 302 -5.34 -17.45 9.86
CA ASN A 302 -6.63 -17.92 10.36
C ASN A 302 -6.86 -19.39 9.96
N ASN A 303 -7.63 -20.14 10.76
CA ASN A 303 -7.96 -21.54 10.45
C ASN A 303 -9.01 -21.68 9.33
N GLY A 304 -9.80 -20.63 9.07
CA GLY A 304 -10.71 -20.56 7.93
C GLY A 304 -10.06 -19.87 6.73
N SER A 305 -10.88 -19.11 6.02
CA SER A 305 -10.48 -18.19 4.97
C SER A 305 -10.08 -16.82 5.55
N GLY A 306 -9.26 -16.06 4.82
CA GLY A 306 -8.93 -14.69 5.19
C GLY A 306 -10.18 -13.81 5.16
N PHE A 307 -10.85 -13.81 4.01
CA PHE A 307 -12.15 -13.17 3.78
C PHE A 307 -13.12 -14.21 3.23
N TYR A 308 -14.23 -14.41 3.91
CA TYR A 308 -15.35 -15.21 3.46
C TYR A 308 -16.54 -14.30 3.17
N LEU A 309 -17.12 -14.46 1.98
CA LEU A 309 -18.34 -13.79 1.58
C LEU A 309 -19.39 -14.87 1.24
N GLY A 310 -20.55 -14.81 1.88
CA GLY A 310 -21.68 -15.73 1.67
C GLY A 310 -22.98 -14.98 1.40
N ASP A 311 -23.61 -15.20 0.25
CA ASP A 311 -24.90 -14.59 -0.11
C ASP A 311 -24.95 -13.05 0.12
N ALA A 312 -23.88 -12.35 -0.26
CA ALA A 312 -23.74 -10.91 -0.02
C ALA A 312 -24.15 -10.06 -1.26
N ALA A 313 -24.60 -8.82 -1.05
CA ALA A 313 -24.91 -7.88 -2.15
C ALA A 313 -23.66 -7.15 -2.66
N VAL A 314 -23.79 -5.93 -3.21
CA VAL A 314 -22.72 -5.19 -3.90
C VAL A 314 -21.66 -4.70 -2.91
N ASN A 315 -20.59 -5.45 -2.70
CA ASN A 315 -19.50 -5.01 -1.84
C ASN A 315 -18.37 -4.34 -2.62
N TYR A 316 -17.52 -3.56 -1.96
CA TYR A 316 -16.32 -3.01 -2.57
C TYR A 316 -15.11 -3.63 -1.87
N PHE A 317 -14.45 -4.59 -2.51
CA PHE A 317 -13.29 -5.27 -1.95
C PHE A 317 -12.02 -4.76 -2.62
N ILE A 318 -11.38 -3.77 -1.99
CA ILE A 318 -10.25 -3.05 -2.61
C ILE A 318 -9.03 -3.03 -1.69
N ASN A 319 -7.86 -3.35 -2.24
CA ASN A 319 -6.57 -3.29 -1.52
C ASN A 319 -6.50 -4.17 -0.25
N ASN A 320 -7.28 -5.24 -0.16
CA ASN A 320 -7.20 -6.15 0.98
C ASN A 320 -6.06 -7.15 0.78
N THR A 321 -5.49 -7.63 1.88
CA THR A 321 -4.40 -8.61 1.85
C THR A 321 -4.78 -9.83 2.69
N ALA A 322 -4.66 -11.03 2.12
CA ALA A 322 -4.98 -12.29 2.79
C ALA A 322 -3.85 -13.33 2.66
N TYR A 323 -3.25 -13.78 3.77
CA TYR A 323 -2.16 -14.76 3.67
C TYR A 323 -2.07 -15.79 4.77
N ASN A 324 -1.46 -16.95 4.47
CA ASN A 324 -1.26 -18.06 5.41
C ASN A 324 -2.55 -18.54 6.11
N ASN A 325 -3.72 -18.31 5.53
CA ASN A 325 -4.96 -18.87 6.05
C ASN A 325 -5.04 -20.36 5.64
N GLN A 326 -5.63 -21.22 6.48
CA GLN A 326 -5.64 -22.66 6.21
C GLN A 326 -6.50 -23.03 5.00
N LEU A 327 -7.54 -22.24 4.71
CA LEU A 327 -8.38 -22.40 3.53
C LEU A 327 -7.97 -21.38 2.46
N HIS A 328 -8.79 -20.37 2.21
CA HIS A 328 -8.61 -19.44 1.11
C HIS A 328 -8.10 -18.07 1.56
N GLY A 329 -7.48 -17.31 0.66
CA GLY A 329 -7.24 -15.89 0.89
C GLY A 329 -8.57 -15.14 0.85
N PHE A 330 -9.23 -15.24 -0.31
CA PHE A 330 -10.57 -14.74 -0.56
C PHE A 330 -11.47 -15.89 -1.02
N GLU A 331 -12.56 -16.10 -0.30
CA GLU A 331 -13.60 -17.06 -0.62
C GLU A 331 -14.91 -16.32 -0.80
N HIS A 332 -15.57 -16.59 -1.91
CA HIS A 332 -16.90 -16.09 -2.12
C HIS A 332 -17.80 -17.19 -2.70
N THR A 333 -18.89 -17.42 -1.96
CA THR A 333 -19.89 -18.43 -2.22
C THR A 333 -21.28 -17.79 -2.24
N GLY A 334 -22.19 -18.32 -3.07
CA GLY A 334 -23.61 -18.02 -2.94
C GLY A 334 -24.21 -17.10 -3.99
N ASP A 335 -25.51 -16.84 -3.85
CA ASP A 335 -26.39 -16.45 -4.96
C ASP A 335 -26.65 -14.95 -5.12
N GLY A 336 -25.85 -14.12 -4.45
CA GLY A 336 -25.99 -12.66 -4.43
C GLY A 336 -26.10 -12.08 -5.84
N SER A 337 -26.99 -11.10 -6.03
CA SER A 337 -27.27 -10.49 -7.34
C SER A 337 -26.50 -9.18 -7.60
N GLY A 338 -25.50 -8.87 -6.78
CA GLY A 338 -24.74 -7.61 -6.82
C GLY A 338 -23.50 -7.65 -7.71
N VAL A 339 -23.17 -6.53 -8.37
CA VAL A 339 -21.85 -6.33 -8.98
C VAL A 339 -20.95 -5.65 -7.96
N SER A 340 -20.18 -6.41 -7.19
CA SER A 340 -19.13 -5.90 -6.30
C SER A 340 -17.88 -5.50 -7.10
N PRO A 341 -17.37 -4.27 -7.02
CA PRO A 341 -16.05 -3.95 -7.56
C PRO A 341 -14.97 -4.58 -6.67
N TRP A 342 -14.18 -5.49 -7.24
CA TRP A 342 -13.02 -6.08 -6.59
C TRP A 342 -11.77 -5.58 -7.29
N GLY A 343 -10.78 -5.12 -6.53
CA GLY A 343 -9.51 -4.85 -7.18
C GLY A 343 -8.33 -4.54 -6.29
N ASN A 344 -7.15 -4.80 -6.86
CA ASN A 344 -5.85 -4.64 -6.23
C ASN A 344 -5.72 -5.39 -4.89
N ASN A 345 -6.46 -6.48 -4.71
CA ASN A 345 -6.28 -7.34 -3.54
C ASN A 345 -5.07 -8.26 -3.74
N THR A 346 -4.49 -8.73 -2.63
CA THR A 346 -3.33 -9.63 -2.66
C THR A 346 -3.61 -10.86 -1.80
N ALA A 347 -3.42 -12.06 -2.34
CA ALA A 347 -3.49 -13.28 -1.54
C ALA A 347 -2.33 -14.26 -1.80
N TYR A 348 -1.72 -14.74 -0.71
CA TYR A 348 -0.58 -15.65 -0.81
C TYR A 348 -0.42 -16.63 0.35
N GLY A 349 0.24 -17.76 0.11
CA GLY A 349 0.55 -18.73 1.16
C GLY A 349 -0.68 -19.42 1.78
N ASN A 350 -1.88 -19.25 1.19
CA ASN A 350 -3.10 -19.87 1.71
C ASN A 350 -3.15 -21.36 1.35
N GLY A 351 -3.68 -22.19 2.25
CA GLY A 351 -3.61 -23.65 2.16
C GLY A 351 -4.38 -24.25 0.97
N LEU A 352 -5.45 -23.58 0.54
CA LEU A 352 -6.23 -23.90 -0.65
C LEU A 352 -6.08 -22.77 -1.68
N GLY A 353 -7.10 -21.94 -1.90
CA GLY A 353 -7.13 -20.93 -2.97
C GLY A 353 -6.62 -19.55 -2.55
N GLY A 354 -5.92 -18.82 -3.41
CA GLY A 354 -5.74 -17.37 -3.25
C GLY A 354 -7.08 -16.66 -3.43
N LEU A 355 -7.74 -16.97 -4.54
CA LEU A 355 -9.14 -16.67 -4.84
C LEU A 355 -9.93 -17.97 -5.02
N TYR A 356 -11.07 -18.08 -4.36
CA TYR A 356 -12.06 -19.14 -4.58
C TYR A 356 -13.44 -18.56 -4.87
N LEU A 357 -13.97 -18.91 -6.04
CA LEU A 357 -15.31 -18.52 -6.47
C LEU A 357 -16.16 -19.78 -6.66
N SER A 358 -17.34 -19.80 -6.05
CA SER A 358 -18.32 -20.88 -6.25
C SER A 358 -19.77 -20.40 -6.24
N ASN A 359 -20.61 -21.09 -7.03
CA ASN A 359 -22.08 -20.96 -7.03
C ASN A 359 -22.61 -19.54 -7.16
N TRP A 360 -22.13 -18.86 -8.19
CA TRP A 360 -22.17 -17.41 -8.31
C TRP A 360 -23.15 -16.91 -9.39
N TYR A 361 -23.81 -15.75 -9.24
CA TYR A 361 -24.79 -15.27 -10.26
C TYR A 361 -24.51 -13.88 -10.85
N THR A 362 -23.31 -13.34 -10.73
CA THR A 362 -23.04 -11.95 -11.16
C THR A 362 -21.83 -11.82 -12.07
N THR A 363 -21.78 -10.76 -12.86
CA THR A 363 -20.68 -10.45 -13.78
C THR A 363 -19.59 -9.61 -13.10
N GLU A 364 -19.24 -9.94 -11.85
CA GLU A 364 -18.26 -9.16 -11.09
C GLU A 364 -16.92 -9.07 -11.80
N LEU A 365 -16.39 -7.84 -11.84
CA LEU A 365 -15.07 -7.56 -12.35
C LEU A 365 -14.08 -7.60 -11.17
N ILE A 366 -13.19 -8.59 -11.20
CA ILE A 366 -12.02 -8.66 -10.31
C ILE A 366 -10.83 -8.10 -11.09
N GLU A 367 -10.35 -6.92 -10.68
CA GLU A 367 -9.35 -6.17 -11.44
C GLU A 367 -8.03 -5.98 -10.69
N GLY A 368 -6.92 -6.38 -11.31
CA GLY A 368 -5.58 -6.05 -10.81
C GLY A 368 -5.18 -6.81 -9.52
N ASP A 369 -5.93 -7.83 -9.13
CA ASP A 369 -5.60 -8.67 -7.99
C ASP A 369 -4.33 -9.50 -8.24
N HIS A 370 -3.61 -9.83 -7.17
CA HIS A 370 -2.33 -10.53 -7.21
C HIS A 370 -2.33 -11.77 -6.31
N TYR A 371 -2.07 -12.94 -6.92
CA TYR A 371 -2.11 -14.23 -6.25
C TYR A 371 -0.78 -14.99 -6.44
N TYR A 372 -0.20 -15.51 -5.37
CA TYR A 372 1.04 -16.28 -5.46
C TYR A 372 1.22 -17.26 -4.28
N ASN A 373 1.94 -18.36 -4.48
CA ASN A 373 2.23 -19.35 -3.42
C ASN A 373 1.01 -19.89 -2.66
N ASN A 374 -0.18 -19.86 -3.25
CA ASN A 374 -1.34 -20.54 -2.68
C ASN A 374 -1.35 -22.01 -3.12
N GLY A 375 -2.15 -22.86 -2.48
CA GLY A 375 -2.40 -24.21 -3.00
C GLY A 375 -2.92 -24.17 -4.45
N TYR A 376 -3.90 -23.29 -4.69
CA TYR A 376 -4.31 -22.79 -5.99
C TYR A 376 -4.26 -21.27 -5.98
N ASP A 377 -3.68 -20.60 -6.97
CA ASP A 377 -3.72 -19.13 -6.98
C ASP A 377 -5.17 -18.65 -7.23
N ILE A 378 -5.85 -19.30 -8.18
CA ILE A 378 -7.27 -19.07 -8.48
C ILE A 378 -7.98 -20.42 -8.62
N LEU A 379 -9.14 -20.59 -7.97
CA LEU A 379 -9.98 -21.78 -8.04
C LEU A 379 -11.43 -21.39 -8.37
N LEU A 380 -11.96 -21.89 -9.48
CA LEU A 380 -13.31 -21.59 -9.98
C LEU A 380 -14.18 -22.84 -9.97
N ASN A 381 -15.25 -22.86 -9.17
CA ASN A 381 -16.02 -24.06 -8.84
C ASN A 381 -17.53 -23.93 -9.09
N ALA A 382 -18.03 -24.48 -10.20
CA ALA A 382 -19.45 -24.46 -10.56
C ALA A 382 -20.17 -25.77 -10.17
N SER A 383 -19.80 -26.41 -9.05
CA SER A 383 -20.32 -27.73 -8.68
C SER A 383 -21.82 -27.74 -8.34
N ASP A 384 -22.39 -26.68 -7.76
CA ASP A 384 -23.82 -26.63 -7.39
C ASP A 384 -24.66 -25.75 -8.34
N SER A 385 -24.06 -24.74 -8.96
CA SER A 385 -24.67 -23.96 -10.06
C SER A 385 -23.62 -23.40 -11.03
N GLY A 386 -24.04 -23.17 -12.28
CA GLY A 386 -23.22 -22.46 -13.26
C GLY A 386 -23.11 -20.96 -12.94
N PHE A 387 -22.01 -20.32 -13.36
CA PHE A 387 -21.75 -18.91 -13.12
C PHE A 387 -20.86 -18.27 -14.18
N THR A 388 -20.85 -16.94 -14.24
CA THR A 388 -19.90 -16.17 -15.08
C THR A 388 -18.82 -15.56 -14.20
N CYS A 389 -17.56 -15.61 -14.63
CA CYS A 389 -16.46 -14.90 -13.99
C CYS A 389 -15.80 -13.90 -14.96
N ASN A 390 -15.43 -12.73 -14.44
CA ASN A 390 -14.70 -11.72 -15.19
C ASN A 390 -13.48 -11.24 -14.38
N LEU A 391 -12.32 -11.76 -14.77
CA LEU A 391 -11.02 -11.38 -14.22
C LEU A 391 -10.35 -10.43 -15.20
N SER A 392 -9.84 -9.30 -14.73
CA SER A 392 -9.13 -8.32 -15.56
C SER A 392 -7.75 -8.03 -14.98
N ARG A 393 -6.71 -8.26 -15.78
CA ARG A 393 -5.32 -7.98 -15.41
C ARG A 393 -4.91 -8.57 -14.06
N VAL A 394 -5.44 -9.73 -13.70
CA VAL A 394 -5.03 -10.46 -12.49
C VAL A 394 -3.62 -11.00 -12.70
N VAL A 395 -2.81 -10.97 -11.65
CA VAL A 395 -1.42 -11.42 -11.70
C VAL A 395 -1.27 -12.71 -10.91
N VAL A 396 -0.66 -13.70 -11.54
CA VAL A 396 -0.16 -14.91 -10.88
C VAL A 396 1.37 -14.95 -10.98
N ASP A 397 2.05 -15.09 -9.84
CA ASP A 397 3.52 -15.12 -9.69
C ASP A 397 3.92 -16.27 -8.75
N ASN A 398 5.17 -16.71 -8.79
CA ASN A 398 5.79 -17.65 -7.86
C ASN A 398 7.33 -17.60 -8.04
N PRO A 399 8.15 -17.58 -6.97
CA PRO A 399 7.81 -17.79 -5.56
C PRO A 399 7.72 -16.53 -4.67
N SER A 400 8.11 -15.35 -5.14
CA SER A 400 8.34 -14.20 -4.23
C SER A 400 7.35 -13.05 -4.34
N GLY A 401 6.28 -13.16 -5.13
CA GLY A 401 5.30 -12.07 -5.33
C GLY A 401 5.96 -10.75 -5.74
N GLY A 402 7.13 -10.85 -6.38
CA GLY A 402 8.03 -9.73 -6.65
C GLY A 402 7.97 -9.25 -8.09
N TYR A 403 7.04 -9.79 -8.88
CA TYR A 403 6.90 -9.55 -10.31
C TYR A 403 8.19 -9.88 -11.08
N GLN A 404 8.92 -10.91 -10.63
CA GLN A 404 10.12 -11.39 -11.33
C GLN A 404 9.74 -12.42 -12.40
N LYS A 405 8.79 -13.30 -12.09
CA LYS A 405 8.31 -14.36 -12.98
C LYS A 405 6.81 -14.46 -12.85
N TYR A 406 6.09 -13.68 -13.64
CA TYR A 406 4.65 -13.52 -13.47
C TYR A 406 3.91 -13.59 -14.79
N THR A 407 2.63 -13.95 -14.71
CA THR A 407 1.71 -13.85 -15.82
C THR A 407 0.54 -12.96 -15.42
N THR A 408 0.23 -11.99 -16.29
CA THR A 408 -0.97 -11.16 -16.16
C THR A 408 -2.03 -11.66 -17.11
N LEU A 409 -3.21 -11.99 -16.58
CA LEU A 409 -4.33 -12.57 -17.32
C LEU A 409 -5.58 -11.70 -17.22
N SER A 410 -6.37 -11.69 -18.28
CA SER A 410 -7.79 -11.37 -18.22
C SER A 410 -8.60 -12.56 -18.72
N ILE A 411 -9.67 -12.91 -18.01
CA ILE A 411 -10.53 -14.06 -18.29
C ILE A 411 -11.97 -13.61 -18.22
N ASN A 412 -12.74 -13.89 -19.28
CA ASN A 412 -14.19 -13.82 -19.24
C ASN A 412 -14.69 -15.21 -19.58
N ASP A 413 -15.45 -15.82 -18.68
CA ASP A 413 -15.85 -17.22 -18.80
C ASP A 413 -17.22 -17.47 -18.20
N SER A 414 -17.97 -18.40 -18.79
CA SER A 414 -19.28 -18.86 -18.33
C SER A 414 -19.21 -20.35 -18.01
N LEU A 415 -19.03 -20.67 -16.73
CA LEU A 415 -18.96 -22.05 -16.26
C LEU A 415 -20.36 -22.65 -16.13
N SER A 416 -20.54 -23.84 -16.68
CA SER A 416 -21.75 -24.66 -16.52
C SER A 416 -21.69 -25.49 -15.23
N LEU A 417 -22.86 -25.99 -14.80
CA LEU A 417 -22.95 -26.88 -13.64
C LEU A 417 -21.99 -28.09 -13.76
N ASN A 418 -21.25 -28.37 -12.69
CA ASN A 418 -20.17 -29.36 -12.53
C ASN A 418 -18.84 -29.04 -13.25
N GLU A 419 -18.65 -27.82 -13.75
CA GLU A 419 -17.35 -27.38 -14.28
C GLU A 419 -16.47 -26.78 -13.18
N LEU A 420 -15.21 -27.19 -13.13
CA LEU A 420 -14.26 -26.76 -12.11
C LEU A 420 -12.85 -26.78 -12.69
N TYR A 421 -12.13 -25.67 -12.56
CA TYR A 421 -10.72 -25.57 -12.92
C TYR A 421 -9.97 -24.62 -11.99
N PHE A 422 -8.65 -24.71 -12.03
CA PHE A 422 -7.76 -23.83 -11.28
C PHE A 422 -6.71 -23.18 -12.19
N ILE A 423 -6.10 -22.12 -11.70
CA ILE A 423 -4.98 -21.41 -12.32
C ILE A 423 -3.88 -21.22 -11.27
N ASN A 424 -2.67 -21.67 -11.60
CA ASN A 424 -1.46 -21.37 -10.83
C ASN A 424 -0.39 -20.82 -11.77
N TRP A 425 0.52 -20.00 -11.24
CA TRP A 425 1.81 -19.86 -11.92
C TRP A 425 2.56 -21.20 -11.95
N THR A 426 3.31 -21.47 -13.03
CA THR A 426 4.09 -22.71 -13.14
C THR A 426 5.47 -22.49 -13.74
N ALA A 427 6.47 -23.21 -13.23
CA ALA A 427 7.73 -23.41 -13.93
C ALA A 427 7.61 -24.70 -14.76
N ASN A 428 7.92 -24.65 -16.06
CA ASN A 428 8.01 -25.87 -16.85
C ASN A 428 9.49 -26.20 -17.11
N GLU A 429 9.98 -27.32 -16.57
CA GLU A 429 11.39 -27.74 -16.68
C GLU A 429 11.71 -28.49 -17.99
N THR A 430 10.74 -28.59 -18.92
CA THR A 430 10.95 -29.25 -20.22
C THR A 430 11.48 -28.29 -21.26
N ALA A 431 12.19 -28.83 -22.27
CA ALA A 431 12.73 -28.03 -23.36
C ALA A 431 11.62 -27.20 -24.05
N TYR A 432 11.80 -25.88 -24.04
CA TYR A 432 10.88 -24.93 -24.63
C TYR A 432 10.94 -24.95 -26.17
N PRO A 433 9.81 -24.69 -26.86
CA PRO A 433 9.79 -24.61 -28.32
C PRO A 433 10.54 -23.39 -28.87
N ALA A 434 10.66 -22.33 -28.06
CA ALA A 434 11.44 -21.11 -28.32
C ALA A 434 11.78 -20.43 -26.97
N THR A 435 12.31 -19.20 -26.99
CA THR A 435 12.58 -18.45 -25.75
C THR A 435 11.27 -18.10 -25.07
N SER A 436 11.12 -18.44 -23.78
CA SER A 436 9.95 -18.03 -23.02
C SER A 436 9.97 -16.52 -22.81
N PHE A 437 8.84 -15.87 -23.06
CA PHE A 437 8.73 -14.44 -22.85
C PHE A 437 8.58 -14.15 -21.35
N ASN A 438 9.71 -13.85 -20.69
CA ASN A 438 9.84 -13.60 -19.25
C ASN A 438 9.12 -14.61 -18.35
N ASP A 439 9.18 -15.90 -18.71
CA ASP A 439 8.52 -16.98 -17.97
C ASP A 439 7.02 -16.73 -17.72
N LYS A 440 6.32 -16.14 -18.71
CA LYS A 440 4.85 -16.02 -18.76
C LYS A 440 4.19 -17.38 -18.95
N LEU A 441 4.23 -18.17 -17.88
CA LEU A 441 3.81 -19.55 -17.79
C LEU A 441 2.72 -19.71 -16.74
N VAL A 442 1.64 -20.40 -17.10
CA VAL A 442 0.52 -20.69 -16.20
C VAL A 442 0.05 -22.12 -16.38
N ASN A 443 -0.33 -22.77 -15.28
CA ASN A 443 -1.04 -24.04 -15.30
C ASN A 443 -2.53 -23.76 -15.18
N ILE A 444 -3.30 -24.12 -16.21
CA ILE A 444 -4.76 -24.04 -16.22
C ILE A 444 -5.30 -25.46 -16.45
N SER A 445 -5.80 -26.07 -15.38
CA SER A 445 -6.15 -27.50 -15.39
C SER A 445 -7.52 -27.76 -14.80
N VAL A 446 -8.19 -28.77 -15.36
CA VAL A 446 -9.54 -29.19 -14.98
C VAL A 446 -9.49 -30.09 -13.75
N LEU A 447 -10.39 -29.86 -12.81
CA LEU A 447 -10.66 -30.76 -11.69
C LEU A 447 -12.04 -31.45 -11.83
N GLY A 448 -12.98 -30.84 -12.57
CA GLY A 448 -14.30 -31.40 -12.83
C GLY A 448 -14.94 -30.87 -14.12
N GLY A 449 -15.78 -31.69 -14.75
CA GLY A 449 -16.50 -31.32 -15.97
C GLY A 449 -15.61 -31.21 -17.22
N THR A 450 -16.05 -30.42 -18.19
CA THR A 450 -15.32 -30.14 -19.45
C THR A 450 -15.37 -28.64 -19.76
N PRO A 451 -14.81 -27.78 -18.88
CA PRO A 451 -14.86 -26.34 -19.06
C PRO A 451 -14.20 -25.91 -20.37
N SER A 452 -14.72 -24.84 -20.95
CA SER A 452 -14.15 -24.15 -22.10
C SER A 452 -14.15 -22.65 -21.80
N ILE A 453 -12.98 -22.09 -21.50
CA ILE A 453 -12.84 -20.67 -21.20
C ILE A 453 -13.25 -19.84 -22.41
N ASP A 454 -14.33 -19.07 -22.28
CA ASP A 454 -14.90 -18.29 -23.40
C ASP A 454 -13.86 -17.34 -24.03
N SER A 455 -13.15 -16.57 -23.20
CA SER A 455 -12.07 -15.67 -23.62
C SER A 455 -10.98 -15.55 -22.56
N ILE A 456 -9.72 -15.65 -22.98
CA ILE A 456 -8.54 -15.42 -22.15
C ILE A 456 -7.52 -14.55 -22.89
N VAL A 457 -6.88 -13.64 -22.15
CA VAL A 457 -5.91 -12.67 -22.68
C VAL A 457 -4.66 -12.67 -21.80
N TRP A 458 -3.50 -12.89 -22.40
CA TRP A 458 -2.20 -12.64 -21.77
C TRP A 458 -1.81 -11.19 -22.01
N HIS A 459 -1.34 -10.53 -20.96
CA HIS A 459 -0.88 -9.15 -21.01
C HIS A 459 0.62 -9.04 -20.70
N TRP A 460 1.22 -8.00 -21.26
CA TRP A 460 2.55 -7.51 -20.90
C TRP A 460 2.61 -5.99 -21.03
N THR A 461 3.75 -5.43 -20.66
CA THR A 461 4.10 -4.03 -20.85
C THR A 461 5.32 -3.93 -21.75
N ASP A 462 5.53 -2.78 -22.41
CA ASP A 462 6.73 -2.55 -23.22
C ASP A 462 8.03 -2.70 -22.39
N ALA A 463 7.96 -2.43 -21.09
CA ALA A 463 9.08 -2.59 -20.17
C ALA A 463 9.49 -4.06 -19.95
N GLU A 464 8.61 -5.01 -20.26
CA GLU A 464 8.91 -6.44 -20.22
C GLU A 464 9.55 -6.94 -21.52
N VAL A 465 9.35 -6.25 -22.64
CA VAL A 465 9.93 -6.66 -23.93
C VAL A 465 11.42 -6.34 -23.93
N LEU A 466 12.26 -7.38 -23.93
CA LEU A 466 13.69 -7.17 -24.06
C LEU A 466 14.00 -6.70 -25.49
N ILE A 467 15.07 -5.92 -25.67
CA ILE A 467 15.47 -5.46 -27.00
C ILE A 467 15.79 -6.61 -27.97
N THR A 468 16.10 -7.79 -27.43
CA THR A 468 16.33 -9.01 -28.20
C THR A 468 15.05 -9.70 -28.63
N ASP A 469 13.93 -9.40 -27.98
CA ASP A 469 12.65 -10.08 -28.20
C ASP A 469 11.95 -9.50 -29.44
N ASP A 470 11.61 -10.38 -30.37
CA ASP A 470 10.72 -10.03 -31.47
C ASP A 470 9.28 -10.22 -31.01
N GLU A 471 8.67 -9.15 -30.50
CA GLU A 471 7.28 -9.17 -30.03
C GLU A 471 6.30 -9.62 -31.13
N SER A 472 6.60 -9.34 -32.40
CA SER A 472 5.77 -9.77 -33.54
C SER A 472 5.77 -11.28 -33.76
N SER A 473 6.68 -11.99 -33.10
CA SER A 473 6.78 -13.45 -33.10
C SER A 473 6.11 -14.12 -31.90
N ALA A 474 5.47 -13.34 -31.02
CA ALA A 474 4.80 -13.87 -29.83
C ALA A 474 3.73 -14.90 -30.20
N THR A 475 3.89 -16.10 -29.64
CA THR A 475 3.00 -17.23 -29.90
C THR A 475 2.58 -17.89 -28.59
N LEU A 476 1.33 -18.34 -28.54
CA LEU A 476 0.78 -19.05 -27.40
C LEU A 476 0.95 -20.55 -27.60
N TRP A 477 1.44 -21.25 -26.60
CA TRP A 477 1.66 -22.69 -26.65
C TRP A 477 0.99 -23.39 -25.49
N LYS A 478 0.57 -24.63 -25.73
CA LYS A 478 0.05 -25.55 -24.73
C LYS A 478 0.99 -26.73 -24.59
N TYR A 479 1.39 -27.03 -23.36
CA TYR A 479 2.10 -28.26 -23.06
C TYR A 479 1.07 -29.39 -22.90
N ASN A 480 1.37 -30.55 -23.47
CA ASN A 480 0.57 -31.76 -23.30
C ASN A 480 1.50 -32.96 -23.06
N ASN A 481 0.94 -34.15 -22.87
CA ASN A 481 1.73 -35.38 -22.61
C ASN A 481 2.75 -35.73 -23.71
N THR A 482 2.64 -35.13 -24.90
CA THR A 482 3.53 -35.33 -26.05
C THR A 482 4.46 -34.13 -26.32
N GLY A 483 4.40 -33.08 -25.50
CA GLY A 483 5.23 -31.89 -25.60
C GLY A 483 4.43 -30.60 -25.85
N TRP A 484 5.14 -29.55 -26.26
CA TRP A 484 4.54 -28.26 -26.60
C TRP A 484 3.87 -28.29 -27.97
N SER A 485 2.61 -27.88 -28.03
CA SER A 485 1.85 -27.68 -29.26
C SER A 485 1.44 -26.21 -29.38
N LEU A 486 1.68 -25.63 -30.56
CA LEU A 486 1.29 -24.26 -30.87
C LEU A 486 -0.23 -24.13 -30.81
N LEU A 487 -0.71 -23.13 -30.09
CA LEU A 487 -2.10 -22.71 -30.10
C LEU A 487 -2.29 -21.56 -31.09
N GLY A 488 -3.52 -21.40 -31.58
CA GLY A 488 -3.92 -20.15 -32.19
C GLY A 488 -3.92 -19.01 -31.17
N GLY A 489 -3.99 -17.78 -31.67
CA GLY A 489 -4.16 -16.59 -30.85
C GLY A 489 -4.19 -15.34 -31.73
N SER A 490 -4.82 -14.29 -31.24
CA SER A 490 -4.79 -12.97 -31.85
C SER A 490 -3.78 -12.11 -31.09
N LEU A 491 -2.62 -11.88 -31.71
CA LEU A 491 -1.58 -10.99 -31.22
C LEU A 491 -1.94 -9.54 -31.57
N ASP A 492 -1.85 -8.65 -30.58
CA ASP A 492 -1.92 -7.20 -30.75
C ASP A 492 -0.73 -6.57 -30.00
N THR A 493 0.33 -6.25 -30.74
CA THR A 493 1.55 -5.62 -30.22
C THR A 493 1.36 -4.14 -29.89
N ALA A 494 0.26 -3.50 -30.33
CA ALA A 494 -0.04 -2.13 -29.92
C ALA A 494 -0.73 -2.11 -28.54
N ALA A 495 -1.53 -3.13 -28.26
CA ALA A 495 -2.19 -3.33 -26.97
C ALA A 495 -1.36 -4.16 -25.97
N ASN A 496 -0.23 -4.74 -26.41
CA ASN A 496 0.58 -5.70 -25.63
C ASN A 496 -0.25 -6.89 -25.13
N THR A 497 -1.01 -7.51 -26.05
CA THR A 497 -1.90 -8.62 -25.72
C THR A 497 -1.81 -9.79 -26.69
N LEU A 498 -2.04 -10.99 -26.15
CA LEU A 498 -2.25 -12.21 -26.92
C LEU A 498 -3.53 -12.88 -26.42
N SER A 499 -4.55 -12.95 -27.26
CA SER A 499 -5.88 -13.42 -26.88
C SER A 499 -6.26 -14.74 -27.55
N LEU A 500 -7.04 -15.57 -26.85
CA LEU A 500 -7.58 -16.82 -27.36
C LEU A 500 -9.01 -17.01 -26.85
N SER A 501 -9.92 -17.41 -27.76
CA SER A 501 -11.29 -17.78 -27.41
C SER A 501 -11.44 -19.30 -27.32
N SER A 502 -12.38 -19.75 -26.48
CA SER A 502 -12.74 -21.17 -26.31
C SER A 502 -11.54 -22.05 -25.93
N LEU A 503 -10.74 -21.58 -24.98
CA LEU A 503 -9.59 -22.35 -24.48
C LEU A 503 -10.09 -23.50 -23.60
N ASN A 504 -9.82 -24.74 -24.02
CA ASN A 504 -10.05 -25.92 -23.20
C ASN A 504 -8.90 -26.09 -22.19
N PRO A 505 -9.11 -25.85 -20.87
CA PRO A 505 -8.09 -26.06 -19.84
C PRO A 505 -7.61 -27.50 -19.86
N ALA A 506 -6.32 -27.74 -19.66
CA ALA A 506 -5.81 -29.10 -19.59
C ALA A 506 -4.40 -29.26 -18.99
N SER A 507 -3.58 -28.21 -18.94
CA SER A 507 -2.16 -28.32 -18.56
C SER A 507 -1.50 -26.94 -18.48
N HIS A 508 -0.20 -26.87 -18.79
CA HIS A 508 0.60 -25.64 -18.83
C HIS A 508 0.41 -24.89 -20.15
N TYR A 509 0.41 -23.57 -20.07
CA TYR A 509 0.34 -22.63 -21.17
C TYR A 509 1.48 -21.64 -21.04
N GLY A 510 2.01 -21.19 -22.17
CA GLY A 510 3.14 -20.27 -22.18
C GLY A 510 3.18 -19.36 -23.40
N VAL A 511 3.69 -18.15 -23.21
CA VAL A 511 4.03 -17.23 -24.31
C VAL A 511 5.49 -17.39 -24.66
N PHE A 512 5.77 -17.58 -25.95
CA PHE A 512 7.11 -17.76 -26.48
C PHE A 512 7.36 -16.77 -27.62
N MET A 513 8.59 -16.24 -27.69
CA MET A 513 9.05 -15.30 -28.71
C MET A 513 10.40 -15.76 -29.27
N ASN A 514 10.73 -15.30 -30.47
CA ASN A 514 12.06 -15.41 -31.03
C ASN A 514 12.96 -14.35 -30.41
N SER A 515 14.17 -14.74 -30.00
CA SER A 515 15.23 -13.80 -29.63
C SER A 515 16.22 -13.63 -30.78
N THR A 516 16.56 -12.40 -31.13
CA THR A 516 17.67 -12.12 -32.06
C THR A 516 19.01 -12.13 -31.31
N ASN A 517 20.04 -12.75 -31.92
CA ASN A 517 21.37 -12.85 -31.32
C ASN A 517 22.07 -11.47 -31.33
N ALA A 518 22.10 -10.76 -30.21
CA ALA A 518 22.94 -9.58 -30.02
C ALA A 518 24.34 -9.98 -29.52
N THR A 519 25.36 -9.16 -29.84
CA THR A 519 26.77 -9.41 -29.47
C THR A 519 27.17 -8.44 -28.36
N TYR A 520 27.54 -8.97 -27.19
CA TYR A 520 27.84 -8.19 -25.99
C TYR A 520 29.16 -7.40 -26.10
N ILE A 521 29.14 -6.11 -25.76
CA ILE A 521 30.32 -5.28 -25.50
C ILE A 521 30.29 -4.85 -24.04
N ASN A 522 31.44 -4.75 -23.35
CA ASN A 522 31.51 -4.38 -21.93
C ASN A 522 32.19 -3.01 -21.79
N LEU A 523 31.44 -1.97 -21.40
CA LEU A 523 32.01 -0.72 -20.88
C LEU A 523 31.88 -0.70 -19.36
N TYR A 524 32.95 -0.29 -18.66
CA TYR A 524 32.96 -0.21 -17.20
C TYR A 524 32.95 1.26 -16.76
N GLY A 525 32.20 1.57 -15.70
CA GLY A 525 32.15 2.91 -15.13
C GLY A 525 33.51 3.37 -14.61
N ALA A 526 33.90 4.62 -14.87
CA ALA A 526 35.18 5.20 -14.49
C ALA A 526 35.02 6.27 -13.40
N ASN A 527 35.94 6.28 -12.43
CA ASN A 527 36.00 7.34 -11.41
C ASN A 527 36.61 8.62 -11.99
N VAL A 528 36.00 9.78 -11.69
CA VAL A 528 36.41 11.08 -12.24
C VAL A 528 36.86 12.02 -11.12
N THR A 529 38.07 12.57 -11.23
CA THR A 529 38.56 13.64 -10.35
C THR A 529 38.72 14.94 -11.14
N ASN A 530 38.02 16.01 -10.74
CA ASN A 530 38.09 17.30 -11.42
C ASN A 530 39.43 18.01 -11.15
N ILE A 531 40.28 18.14 -12.16
CA ILE A 531 41.63 18.73 -12.01
C ILE A 531 41.69 20.26 -12.23
N SER A 532 40.63 20.89 -12.74
CA SER A 532 40.33 22.34 -12.64
C SER A 532 39.13 22.73 -13.53
N ARG A 533 38.21 23.58 -13.06
CA ARG A 533 37.20 24.23 -13.92
C ARG A 533 37.77 25.54 -14.46
N HIS A 534 38.00 25.65 -15.76
CA HIS A 534 38.35 26.91 -16.40
C HIS A 534 37.09 27.80 -16.49
N ALA A 535 37.21 29.09 -16.21
CA ALA A 535 36.09 30.03 -16.31
C ALA A 535 35.66 30.21 -17.78
N ARG A 536 34.35 30.32 -18.05
CA ARG A 536 33.79 30.64 -19.37
C ARG A 536 34.45 31.92 -19.89
N TYR A 537 35.02 31.88 -21.11
CA TYR A 537 35.53 33.08 -21.78
C TYR A 537 34.39 34.10 -21.92
N GLN A 538 34.59 35.34 -21.50
CA GLN A 538 33.64 36.42 -21.75
C GLN A 538 34.11 37.21 -22.97
N GLY A 539 33.33 37.19 -24.04
CA GLY A 539 33.65 37.91 -25.28
C GLY A 539 33.88 39.40 -25.03
N GLY A 540 34.93 39.94 -25.63
CA GLY A 540 35.27 41.36 -25.52
C GLY A 540 34.19 42.28 -26.11
N SER A 541 34.02 43.46 -25.50
CA SER A 541 33.10 44.50 -25.96
C SER A 541 33.38 44.93 -27.41
N ALA A 542 32.33 45.20 -28.18
CA ALA A 542 32.44 45.69 -29.56
C ALA A 542 33.25 47.00 -29.64
N GLY A 543 34.22 47.05 -30.56
CA GLY A 543 34.94 48.28 -30.94
C GLY A 543 34.23 49.03 -32.05
N ASN A 544 34.26 50.37 -32.02
CA ASN A 544 33.83 51.21 -33.13
C ASN A 544 35.04 51.71 -33.93
N ALA A 545 34.80 52.10 -35.19
CA ALA A 545 35.76 52.81 -36.02
C ALA A 545 35.02 53.97 -36.70
N ASP A 546 35.37 55.21 -36.37
CA ASP A 546 34.81 56.39 -37.02
C ASP A 546 35.46 56.59 -38.40
N THR A 547 34.65 56.93 -39.40
CA THR A 547 35.09 57.20 -40.78
C THR A 547 34.47 58.51 -41.27
N GLU A 548 35.27 59.38 -41.87
CA GLU A 548 34.84 60.62 -42.52
C GLU A 548 34.84 60.49 -44.06
N GLY A 549 34.04 61.34 -44.73
CA GLY A 549 33.84 61.31 -46.18
C GLY A 549 35.14 61.49 -46.97
N GLY A 550 35.49 60.47 -47.77
CA GLY A 550 36.70 60.42 -48.60
C GLY A 550 37.68 59.32 -48.24
N ASN A 551 37.43 58.55 -47.16
CA ASN A 551 38.32 57.51 -46.69
C ASN A 551 37.96 56.10 -47.22
N VAL A 552 38.96 55.30 -47.59
CA VAL A 552 38.86 53.84 -47.77
C VAL A 552 39.67 53.20 -46.65
N SER A 553 39.00 52.61 -45.67
CA SER A 553 39.65 51.93 -44.54
C SER A 553 39.52 50.42 -44.69
N GLY A 554 40.65 49.72 -44.68
CA GLY A 554 40.69 48.27 -44.51
C GLY A 554 40.64 47.93 -43.02
N VAL A 555 39.57 47.28 -42.58
CA VAL A 555 39.41 46.80 -41.20
C VAL A 555 39.46 45.27 -41.23
N ASN A 556 40.39 44.67 -40.49
CA ASN A 556 40.30 43.25 -40.17
C ASN A 556 39.36 43.10 -38.99
N ILE A 557 38.19 42.49 -39.20
CA ILE A 557 37.28 42.10 -38.14
C ILE A 557 37.48 40.60 -37.93
N SER A 558 38.04 40.20 -36.78
CA SER A 558 38.02 38.82 -36.31
C SER A 558 37.16 38.77 -35.06
N SER A 559 36.03 38.07 -35.13
CA SER A 559 35.16 37.74 -34.02
C SER A 559 35.31 36.26 -33.72
N SER A 560 35.60 35.90 -32.48
CA SER A 560 35.48 34.54 -31.98
C SER A 560 34.17 34.43 -31.21
N THR A 561 33.18 33.75 -31.79
CA THR A 561 31.94 33.40 -31.09
C THR A 561 32.13 32.07 -30.39
N LEU A 562 31.74 31.97 -29.12
CA LEU A 562 31.70 30.69 -28.41
C LEU A 562 30.48 29.91 -28.88
N THR A 563 30.67 28.62 -29.17
CA THR A 563 29.52 27.72 -29.32
C THR A 563 28.87 27.48 -27.94
N GLU A 564 27.54 27.37 -27.93
CA GLU A 564 26.76 26.98 -26.75
C GLU A 564 26.37 25.50 -26.79
N LYS A 565 26.77 24.80 -27.86
CA LYS A 565 26.34 23.45 -28.19
C LYS A 565 27.36 22.38 -27.85
N TRP A 566 28.59 22.75 -27.46
CA TRP A 566 29.67 21.79 -27.27
C TRP A 566 30.46 22.08 -25.98
N ALA A 567 30.81 21.01 -25.28
CA ALA A 567 31.75 20.96 -24.18
C ALA A 567 32.92 20.03 -24.53
N ALA A 568 34.05 20.16 -23.84
CA ALA A 568 35.22 19.31 -24.05
C ALA A 568 35.83 18.83 -22.73
N PHE A 569 36.39 17.63 -22.75
CA PHE A 569 37.08 16.99 -21.63
C PHE A 569 38.45 16.50 -22.11
N TYR A 570 39.48 16.68 -21.27
CA TYR A 570 40.82 16.18 -21.54
C TYR A 570 41.51 15.80 -20.23
N GLY A 571 42.41 14.82 -20.26
CA GLY A 571 43.09 14.36 -19.04
C GLY A 571 43.94 13.12 -19.21
N ASN A 572 44.45 12.62 -18.07
CA ASN A 572 45.25 11.40 -18.00
C ASN A 572 44.40 10.23 -17.51
N VAL A 573 44.67 9.03 -18.03
CA VAL A 573 44.02 7.78 -17.60
C VAL A 573 45.05 6.92 -16.88
N THR A 574 44.69 6.41 -15.71
CA THR A 574 45.47 5.42 -14.96
C THR A 574 44.53 4.33 -14.50
N GLY A 575 44.94 3.06 -14.58
CA GLY A 575 44.07 1.95 -14.22
C GLY A 575 44.82 0.64 -13.97
N ASN A 576 44.11 -0.33 -13.42
CA ASN A 576 44.58 -1.71 -13.31
C ASN A 576 43.51 -2.64 -13.89
N ILE A 577 43.93 -3.67 -14.61
CA ILE A 577 43.07 -4.81 -14.93
C ILE A 577 43.13 -5.75 -13.73
N VAL A 578 41.99 -6.18 -13.18
CA VAL A 578 41.95 -7.00 -11.96
C VAL A 578 41.15 -8.28 -12.16
N LEU A 579 41.64 -9.37 -11.60
CA LEU A 579 40.90 -10.61 -11.40
C LEU A 579 40.38 -10.61 -9.97
N THR A 580 39.06 -10.57 -9.79
CA THR A 580 38.39 -10.36 -8.49
C THR A 580 37.07 -11.12 -8.40
N ASP A 581 36.46 -11.17 -7.22
CA ASP A 581 35.14 -11.77 -7.01
C ASP A 581 34.00 -10.89 -7.54
N VAL A 582 32.75 -11.39 -7.51
CA VAL A 582 31.55 -10.72 -8.09
C VAL A 582 31.27 -9.32 -7.53
N VAL A 583 31.88 -8.96 -6.40
CA VAL A 583 31.75 -7.66 -5.73
C VAL A 583 33.00 -6.80 -5.80
N GLY A 584 34.08 -7.27 -6.45
CA GLY A 584 35.32 -6.52 -6.61
C GLY A 584 36.16 -6.41 -5.33
N THR A 585 35.74 -7.04 -4.23
CA THR A 585 36.31 -6.89 -2.89
C THR A 585 37.56 -7.71 -2.65
N ASN A 586 37.72 -8.85 -3.35
CA ASN A 586 38.86 -9.75 -3.17
C ASN A 586 39.66 -9.88 -4.47
N ILE A 587 40.66 -9.00 -4.65
CA ILE A 587 41.53 -9.00 -5.83
C ILE A 587 42.51 -10.19 -5.72
N LEU A 588 42.29 -11.20 -6.56
CA LEU A 588 43.17 -12.36 -6.70
C LEU A 588 44.45 -12.00 -7.46
N TYR A 589 44.35 -11.15 -8.48
CA TYR A 589 45.50 -10.69 -9.26
C TYR A 589 45.22 -9.32 -9.89
N SER A 590 46.26 -8.50 -10.06
CA SER A 590 46.16 -7.17 -10.68
C SER A 590 47.29 -6.98 -11.67
N TRP A 591 46.94 -6.64 -12.90
CA TRP A 591 47.86 -6.18 -13.93
C TRP A 591 47.83 -4.66 -13.95
N LEU A 592 49.02 -4.04 -13.87
CA LEU A 592 49.17 -2.62 -14.13
C LEU A 592 48.88 -2.38 -15.61
N TRP A 593 47.96 -1.47 -15.90
CA TRP A 593 47.67 -1.00 -17.25
C TRP A 593 48.29 0.38 -17.42
N GLU A 594 49.02 0.59 -18.50
CA GLU A 594 49.61 1.88 -18.87
C GLU A 594 48.93 2.40 -20.15
N PRO A 595 48.86 3.73 -20.37
CA PRO A 595 48.27 4.30 -21.59
C PRO A 595 48.85 3.78 -22.91
N ALA A 596 50.04 3.18 -22.89
CA ALA A 596 50.68 2.54 -24.05
C ALA A 596 50.03 1.21 -24.46
N ASP A 597 49.28 0.57 -23.57
CA ASP A 597 48.59 -0.70 -23.80
C ASP A 597 47.26 -0.51 -24.57
N GLY A 598 46.80 0.74 -24.69
CA GLY A 598 45.63 1.13 -25.48
C GLY A 598 44.29 0.96 -24.76
N GLY A 599 43.23 1.51 -25.35
CA GLY A 599 41.89 1.51 -24.78
C GLY A 599 41.09 2.71 -25.25
N VAL A 600 39.85 2.85 -24.78
CA VAL A 600 38.96 3.97 -25.11
C VAL A 600 38.36 4.60 -23.85
N VAL A 601 38.15 5.92 -23.90
CA VAL A 601 37.33 6.66 -22.93
C VAL A 601 36.06 7.10 -23.63
N CYS A 602 34.90 6.76 -23.04
CA CYS A 602 33.59 7.04 -23.57
C CYS A 602 32.74 7.83 -22.58
N LEU A 603 31.91 8.76 -23.07
CA LEU A 603 30.99 9.55 -22.27
C LEU A 603 29.56 9.39 -22.76
N SER A 604 28.61 9.35 -21.82
CA SER A 604 27.17 9.37 -22.10
C SER A 604 26.42 10.15 -21.02
N THR A 605 25.23 10.65 -21.34
CA THR A 605 24.33 11.26 -20.36
C THR A 605 23.61 10.20 -19.49
N ASN A 606 23.73 8.92 -19.83
CA ASN A 606 23.18 7.80 -19.05
C ASN A 606 24.17 7.28 -18.00
N SER A 607 23.71 7.12 -16.76
CA SER A 607 24.49 6.58 -15.62
C SER A 607 24.68 5.06 -15.63
N SER A 608 23.95 4.35 -16.49
CA SER A 608 24.05 2.91 -16.69
C SER A 608 23.87 2.58 -18.17
N LEU A 609 24.98 2.29 -18.86
CA LEU A 609 24.94 1.89 -20.27
C LEU A 609 24.77 0.37 -20.40
N ALA A 610 23.68 -0.05 -21.05
CA ALA A 610 23.57 -1.41 -21.59
C ALA A 610 24.34 -1.44 -22.92
N THR A 611 25.55 -1.99 -22.92
CA THR A 611 26.45 -1.99 -24.08
C THR A 611 26.27 -3.20 -25.00
N GLU A 612 25.07 -3.76 -25.01
CA GLU A 612 24.75 -5.00 -25.72
C GLU A 612 24.56 -4.79 -27.24
N TYR A 613 24.51 -3.53 -27.68
CA TYR A 613 24.59 -3.11 -29.07
C TYR A 613 25.18 -1.69 -29.17
N VAL A 614 26.25 -1.53 -29.95
CA VAL A 614 26.79 -0.20 -30.32
C VAL A 614 27.07 -0.17 -31.82
N ALA A 615 26.60 0.90 -32.47
CA ALA A 615 26.80 1.16 -33.89
C ALA A 615 27.33 2.57 -34.12
N GLY A 616 27.93 2.81 -35.29
CA GLY A 616 28.38 4.14 -35.66
C GLY A 616 27.22 5.12 -35.76
N ALA A 617 27.35 6.28 -35.09
CA ALA A 617 26.37 7.36 -35.20
C ALA A 617 26.81 8.37 -36.26
N SER A 618 25.83 8.97 -36.92
CA SER A 618 26.03 10.07 -37.87
C SER A 618 25.97 11.43 -37.16
N GLY A 619 26.54 12.47 -37.77
CA GLY A 619 26.37 13.84 -37.26
C GLY A 619 24.90 14.27 -37.19
N SER A 620 24.03 13.76 -38.06
CA SER A 620 22.58 13.98 -37.99
C SER A 620 21.90 13.30 -36.81
N ASP A 621 22.42 12.18 -36.31
CA ASP A 621 21.89 11.55 -35.10
C ASP A 621 22.10 12.46 -33.88
N ILE A 622 23.23 13.18 -33.82
CA ILE A 622 23.51 14.19 -32.78
C ILE A 622 22.54 15.37 -32.87
N ASP A 623 22.29 15.87 -34.09
CA ASP A 623 21.35 16.97 -34.32
C ASP A 623 19.94 16.63 -33.84
N ASN A 624 19.47 15.42 -34.14
CA ASN A 624 18.16 14.94 -33.70
C ASN A 624 18.08 14.79 -32.17
N ALA A 625 19.11 14.20 -31.55
CA ALA A 625 19.13 13.96 -30.11
C ALA A 625 19.18 15.27 -29.29
N TRP A 626 19.95 16.27 -29.73
CA TRP A 626 20.08 17.55 -29.02
C TRP A 626 19.18 18.67 -29.56
N GLY A 627 18.42 18.42 -30.62
CA GLY A 627 17.52 19.38 -31.24
C GLY A 627 18.25 20.53 -31.94
N PHE A 628 19.49 20.29 -32.42
CA PHE A 628 20.26 21.31 -33.11
C PHE A 628 19.66 21.61 -34.48
N THR A 629 19.74 22.87 -34.89
CA THR A 629 19.41 23.23 -36.28
C THR A 629 20.51 22.71 -37.20
N ALA A 630 20.20 21.70 -38.04
CA ALA A 630 21.18 21.02 -38.89
C ALA A 630 21.99 21.95 -39.82
N THR A 631 21.44 23.10 -40.21
CA THR A 631 22.12 24.11 -41.05
C THR A 631 23.04 25.06 -40.28
N ALA A 632 23.05 25.01 -38.95
CA ALA A 632 23.95 25.82 -38.14
C ALA A 632 25.40 25.39 -38.35
N SER A 633 26.32 26.34 -38.41
CA SER A 633 27.75 26.11 -38.68
C SER A 633 28.42 25.17 -37.66
N ASP A 634 27.85 25.09 -36.46
CA ASP A 634 28.30 24.26 -35.34
C ASP A 634 27.29 23.14 -35.00
N SER A 635 26.45 22.72 -35.95
CA SER A 635 25.58 21.55 -35.81
C SER A 635 26.39 20.25 -35.71
N GLY A 636 25.78 19.17 -35.22
CA GLY A 636 26.33 17.82 -35.22
C GLY A 636 26.74 17.37 -36.62
N ALA A 637 25.91 17.57 -37.64
CA ALA A 637 26.24 17.24 -39.03
C ALA A 637 27.45 18.03 -39.59
N ASN A 638 27.63 19.29 -39.17
CA ASN A 638 28.75 20.11 -39.65
C ASN A 638 30.03 19.93 -38.81
N THR A 639 29.89 19.52 -37.54
CA THR A 639 31.00 19.33 -36.59
C THR A 639 31.58 17.91 -36.65
N PHE A 640 30.73 16.88 -36.72
CA PHE A 640 31.10 15.47 -36.90
C PHE A 640 30.94 15.09 -38.38
N ASN A 641 31.76 15.70 -39.23
CA ASN A 641 31.66 15.58 -40.70
C ASN A 641 32.65 14.58 -41.31
N GLY A 642 33.60 14.06 -40.53
CA GLY A 642 34.46 12.96 -40.93
C GLY A 642 33.71 11.64 -40.85
N THR A 643 33.96 10.73 -41.80
CA THR A 643 33.50 9.34 -41.76
C THR A 643 34.69 8.42 -41.58
N ASP A 644 34.46 7.18 -41.15
CA ASP A 644 35.49 6.13 -41.00
C ASP A 644 36.27 6.22 -39.66
N CYS A 645 35.60 6.57 -38.57
CA CYS A 645 36.16 6.28 -37.25
C CYS A 645 35.82 4.85 -36.83
N ASP A 646 36.83 3.99 -36.87
CA ASP A 646 36.76 2.62 -36.38
C ASP A 646 37.28 2.57 -34.94
N LEU A 647 36.38 2.33 -33.97
CA LEU A 647 36.73 2.29 -32.55
C LEU A 647 36.81 0.86 -32.02
N PRO A 648 37.97 0.40 -31.54
CA PRO A 648 38.07 -0.86 -30.82
C PRO A 648 37.49 -0.70 -29.41
N VAL A 649 36.39 -1.38 -29.11
CA VAL A 649 35.76 -1.42 -27.79
C VAL A 649 35.68 -2.87 -27.31
N GLY A 650 36.60 -3.27 -26.43
CA GLY A 650 36.75 -4.67 -26.04
C GLY A 650 37.15 -5.55 -27.24
N SER A 651 36.42 -6.64 -27.48
CA SER A 651 36.68 -7.57 -28.60
C SER A 651 36.00 -7.18 -29.92
N ALA A 652 35.27 -6.06 -29.97
CA ALA A 652 34.52 -5.61 -31.13
C ALA A 652 35.05 -4.27 -31.65
N THR A 653 34.86 -4.02 -32.95
CA THR A 653 35.16 -2.74 -33.59
C THR A 653 33.85 -2.10 -34.03
N VAL A 654 33.55 -0.90 -33.52
CA VAL A 654 32.46 -0.07 -34.04
C VAL A 654 33.00 0.64 -35.27
N ASN A 655 32.49 0.27 -36.45
CA ASN A 655 32.96 0.80 -37.73
C ASN A 655 32.13 2.00 -38.18
N ASP A 656 32.74 2.83 -39.03
CA ASP A 656 32.07 3.92 -39.78
C ASP A 656 31.38 4.98 -38.91
N SER A 657 31.86 5.20 -37.66
CA SER A 657 31.36 6.30 -36.83
C SER A 657 31.73 7.66 -37.42
N ALA A 658 30.81 8.62 -37.34
CA ALA A 658 31.15 10.02 -37.58
C ALA A 658 32.10 10.52 -36.49
N TYR A 659 33.04 11.40 -36.86
CA TYR A 659 34.04 11.91 -35.92
C TYR A 659 34.34 13.40 -36.06
N ALA A 660 34.88 13.96 -34.98
CA ALA A 660 35.46 15.30 -34.92
C ALA A 660 36.87 15.24 -34.30
N ASP A 661 37.85 15.89 -34.95
CA ASP A 661 39.21 15.98 -34.43
C ASP A 661 39.31 17.09 -33.36
N THR A 662 40.05 16.82 -32.27
CA THR A 662 40.29 17.72 -31.12
C THR A 662 41.80 17.82 -30.81
N GLY A 663 42.21 18.79 -29.98
CA GLY A 663 43.62 19.05 -29.65
C GLY A 663 44.42 19.90 -30.66
N ALA A 664 45.68 20.18 -30.35
CA ALA A 664 46.57 20.96 -31.22
C ALA A 664 46.90 20.14 -32.50
N ALA A 665 46.38 20.59 -33.64
CA ALA A 665 46.52 19.93 -34.96
C ALA A 665 45.97 18.49 -35.05
N GLY A 666 44.81 18.21 -34.44
CA GLY A 666 44.10 16.93 -34.62
C GLY A 666 44.75 15.75 -33.92
N GLY A 667 45.33 15.98 -32.74
CA GLY A 667 46.01 14.96 -31.95
C GLY A 667 45.08 13.94 -31.28
N PHE A 668 43.78 14.21 -31.22
CA PHE A 668 42.77 13.30 -30.67
C PHE A 668 41.52 13.28 -31.54
N ARG A 669 40.81 12.16 -31.55
CA ARG A 669 39.59 11.98 -32.34
C ARG A 669 38.43 11.59 -31.45
N THR A 670 37.35 12.37 -31.50
CA THR A 670 36.08 12.01 -30.86
C THR A 670 35.16 11.35 -31.86
N CYS A 671 34.69 10.14 -31.59
CA CYS A 671 33.75 9.44 -32.47
C CYS A 671 32.41 9.24 -31.78
N ALA A 672 31.35 9.41 -32.56
CA ALA A 672 29.97 9.28 -32.11
C ALA A 672 29.48 7.84 -32.31
N VAL A 673 28.86 7.29 -31.28
CA VAL A 673 28.35 5.92 -31.21
C VAL A 673 26.92 5.96 -30.67
N LYS A 674 26.08 5.03 -31.12
CA LYS A 674 24.66 4.95 -30.71
C LYS A 674 24.26 3.53 -30.29
N ALA A 675 23.35 3.47 -29.32
CA ALA A 675 22.78 2.21 -28.82
C ALA A 675 21.52 1.77 -29.59
N THR A 676 20.92 2.63 -30.41
CA THR A 676 19.71 2.33 -31.21
C THR A 676 19.78 2.98 -32.59
N SER A 677 18.85 2.67 -33.50
CA SER A 677 18.82 3.21 -34.86
C SER A 677 18.46 4.70 -34.92
N SER A 678 17.63 5.18 -33.99
CA SER A 678 17.20 6.59 -33.82
C SER A 678 17.39 7.01 -32.36
N PRO A 679 18.63 7.32 -31.95
CA PRO A 679 18.98 7.45 -30.54
C PRO A 679 18.45 8.73 -29.90
N ALA A 680 17.85 8.60 -28.73
CA ALA A 680 17.68 9.71 -27.80
C ALA A 680 19.04 10.11 -27.16
N LYS A 681 19.09 11.22 -26.41
CA LYS A 681 20.33 11.74 -25.81
C LYS A 681 21.07 10.71 -24.95
N ASP A 682 20.33 9.96 -24.14
CA ASP A 682 20.81 8.92 -23.23
C ASP A 682 21.21 7.62 -23.93
N GLN A 683 21.03 7.55 -25.25
CA GLN A 683 21.43 6.45 -26.13
C GLN A 683 22.63 6.82 -27.01
N MET A 684 23.19 8.02 -26.84
CA MET A 684 24.37 8.51 -27.53
C MET A 684 25.62 8.39 -26.65
N ILE A 685 26.72 7.98 -27.27
CA ILE A 685 28.01 7.73 -26.62
C ILE A 685 29.10 8.41 -27.44
N PHE A 686 30.00 9.13 -26.80
CA PHE A 686 31.12 9.83 -27.44
C PHE A 686 32.43 9.28 -26.92
N CYS A 687 33.23 8.68 -27.79
CA CYS A 687 34.45 7.98 -27.41
C CYS A 687 35.69 8.59 -28.07
N SER A 688 36.83 8.47 -27.39
CA SER A 688 38.17 8.81 -27.92
C SER A 688 39.16 7.75 -27.49
N GLU A 689 40.10 7.42 -28.39
CA GLU A 689 41.17 6.48 -28.09
C GLU A 689 42.13 7.05 -27.05
N ILE A 690 42.63 6.18 -26.17
CA ILE A 690 43.63 6.57 -25.19
C ILE A 690 45.01 6.57 -25.86
N ALA A 691 45.61 7.76 -25.93
CA ALA A 691 46.95 7.94 -26.47
C ALA A 691 48.03 7.81 -25.38
N PRO A 692 49.19 7.20 -25.70
CA PRO A 692 50.33 7.13 -24.76
C PRO A 692 50.84 8.52 -24.34
N SER A 693 50.78 9.50 -25.25
CA SER A 693 51.14 10.90 -25.02
C SER A 693 50.60 11.77 -26.15
N GLY A 694 49.47 12.44 -25.93
CA GLY A 694 48.92 13.43 -26.86
C GLY A 694 49.08 14.87 -26.35
N THR A 695 48.87 15.84 -27.24
CA THR A 695 48.94 17.27 -26.92
C THR A 695 47.53 17.87 -26.96
N SER A 696 47.02 18.31 -25.81
CA SER A 696 45.70 18.93 -25.71
C SER A 696 45.63 20.27 -26.44
N TRP A 697 44.42 20.82 -26.59
CA TRP A 697 44.18 22.12 -27.23
C TRP A 697 45.00 23.28 -26.64
N ASN A 698 45.36 23.21 -25.35
CA ASN A 698 46.15 24.22 -24.65
C ASN A 698 47.64 23.86 -24.51
N GLY A 699 48.11 22.83 -25.24
CA GLY A 699 49.52 22.45 -25.29
C GLY A 699 50.00 21.63 -24.10
N LEU A 700 49.10 21.10 -23.27
CA LEU A 700 49.46 20.19 -22.18
C LEU A 700 49.58 18.75 -22.71
N THR A 701 50.45 17.95 -22.09
CA THR A 701 50.54 16.53 -22.39
C THR A 701 49.45 15.77 -21.65
N VAL A 702 48.56 15.10 -22.40
CA VAL A 702 47.42 14.32 -21.86
C VAL A 702 47.21 12.99 -22.59
N ASN A 703 46.43 12.08 -22.01
CA ASN A 703 46.13 10.77 -22.60
C ASN A 703 44.85 10.74 -23.45
N PHE A 704 43.90 11.64 -23.21
CA PHE A 704 42.72 11.78 -24.06
C PHE A 704 42.27 13.25 -24.12
N GLU A 705 41.63 13.61 -25.24
CA GLU A 705 40.78 14.79 -25.39
C GLU A 705 39.56 14.37 -26.22
N LEU A 706 38.38 14.83 -25.82
CA LEU A 706 37.14 14.62 -26.56
C LEU A 706 36.13 15.74 -26.34
N MET A 707 35.17 15.84 -27.25
CA MET A 707 34.08 16.80 -27.18
C MET A 707 32.69 16.14 -27.10
N VAL A 708 31.74 16.78 -26.43
CA VAL A 708 30.36 16.29 -26.29
C VAL A 708 29.35 17.42 -26.48
N PRO A 709 28.12 17.14 -26.94
CA PRO A 709 27.11 18.16 -27.13
C PRO A 709 26.51 18.69 -25.81
N THR A 710 25.91 19.86 -25.83
CA THR A 710 25.15 20.47 -24.73
C THR A 710 23.86 21.10 -25.26
N PRO A 711 22.81 21.25 -24.45
CA PRO A 711 21.59 21.95 -24.86
C PRO A 711 21.89 23.39 -25.36
N GLU A 712 21.21 23.82 -26.41
CA GLU A 712 21.35 25.15 -27.03
C GLU A 712 20.68 26.23 -26.16
N ALA A 713 21.26 26.52 -24.99
CA ALA A 713 20.81 27.58 -24.08
C ALA A 713 21.91 28.08 -23.13
N VAL A 714 22.15 29.40 -23.12
CA VAL A 714 23.01 30.10 -22.14
C VAL A 714 22.70 29.65 -20.70
N GLY A 715 23.68 29.06 -20.03
CA GLY A 715 23.57 28.70 -18.60
C GLY A 715 22.91 27.34 -18.34
N SER A 716 22.49 26.61 -19.37
CA SER A 716 22.11 25.20 -19.23
C SER A 716 23.34 24.35 -18.90
N THR A 717 23.12 23.26 -18.17
CA THR A 717 24.14 22.28 -17.80
C THR A 717 23.68 20.90 -18.19
N GLU A 718 24.59 20.07 -18.72
CA GLU A 718 24.36 18.68 -19.05
C GLU A 718 25.32 17.81 -18.22
N THR A 719 24.84 16.68 -17.71
CA THR A 719 25.66 15.78 -16.89
C THR A 719 26.12 14.61 -17.75
N TYR A 720 27.42 14.34 -17.75
CA TYR A 720 28.02 13.20 -18.44
C TYR A 720 28.68 12.25 -17.46
N TYR A 721 28.43 10.96 -17.66
CA TYR A 721 29.05 9.84 -16.97
C TYR A 721 30.19 9.30 -17.84
N PHE A 722 31.28 8.90 -17.18
CA PHE A 722 32.50 8.46 -17.83
C PHE A 722 32.61 6.94 -17.74
N TYR A 723 33.01 6.36 -18.86
CA TYR A 723 33.24 4.94 -19.01
C TYR A 723 34.60 4.73 -19.66
N ALA A 724 35.26 3.63 -19.32
CA ALA A 724 36.52 3.24 -19.94
C ALA A 724 36.52 1.76 -20.28
N ASN A 725 37.18 1.43 -21.37
CA ASN A 725 37.58 0.07 -21.70
C ASN A 725 39.11 0.07 -21.85
N LEU A 726 39.79 -0.64 -20.96
CA LEU A 726 41.23 -0.78 -20.93
C LEU A 726 41.58 -2.12 -21.59
N ASN A 727 42.41 -2.10 -22.62
CA ASN A 727 42.77 -3.29 -23.40
C ASN A 727 43.87 -4.13 -22.74
#